data_AF-A0A517X206-F1
#
_entry.id   AF-A0A517X206-F1
#
_cell.length_a   1.000
_cell.length_b   1.000
_cell.length_c   1.000
_cell.angle_alpha   90.00
_cell.angle_beta   90.00
_cell.angle_gamma   90.00
#
_symmetry.space_group_name_H-M   'P 1'
#
loop_
_entity.id
_entity.type
_entity.pdbx_description
1 polymer ?
#
loop_
_entity_poly.entity_id
_entity_poly.type
_entity_poly.pdbx_seq_one_letter_code
_entity_poly.pdbx_strand_id
1 'polypeptide(L)'
;MLHQLSYLLLLTAGFSTDTDNVLDQFDFKSSSEAREKWKELKGTLPLAMQKVDDRNVLLLTAPFSSNREIPRAGIDKRVKLDLTSPGVFTLDVKPESPNSNHKVSLYFKSGTGWYSAAAQVKGQRWQTLRFSKNDFRKEDNPSGWDKVETIRLVVWRDSITEPDTRFQIRNLKATTNQIVILVPDLKLQNKEKNTFVAADRIEKFLQTSGIQCDRMSEPELTSHALDKRSVVILPFNPNVSTKSCRILNQFMVRGGKVFLNFNIPPALEKNLGIKKGTYFKPDRPGGLAAIHLKDSKIQGLPAEVKQASWNLITAIPTGHGARIVSEWVDETGKNTGKPALIVSNRGAYFSHLILGDDPVKKQALLTAIMGHFHPQLWHSIAEATIEQAGHVGPFDNFTDLRQHIVSTVTPLKSRELAARDLDQTTVSLNQAKRLLKQNQAFKSIPFARVCREKRVKIYLLTRSSPQREARAFWDHSPTGPYPGDWNRTCKELSDAGFNMIIPNMLWGGLAHYPSDVLPRSQTYEKYGDQIEQCLKAARKHGLEVHVWKVNHNLSTAPPSFLKKMREAGRTQVSVKGEPSDWLNPAHPENFQLEVDSMLEVVKKYPVDGIHFDYIRYPNNRHCYSNYSRQKFEADTGIKVQNWPNDCYDGKLKSKYRDWRAAQITRLVETVQHEARKLRPGIKISAAVFREYPDCRDWVAQDWPLWAKRGYLDFICPMDYTDNDTQFRIWIEDQQKHLAGRIPIYPGIGALSTRTTLSSDRVLGQVGVTRQLKTGGFTIFSLNPQTLSSIVPDFKLSAGKVKATPTHQLRKQAIKNRQIRK
;
A
#
# COMPACT_ATOMS: atom_id res chain seq x y z
N MET A 1 48.71 9.71 41.18
CA MET A 1 47.96 10.98 41.28
C MET A 1 47.77 11.51 39.85
N LEU A 2 46.54 11.45 39.31
CA LEU A 2 45.64 12.61 39.05
C LEU A 2 46.21 13.49 37.89
N HIS A 3 45.56 13.78 36.75
CA HIS A 3 44.16 13.89 36.30
C HIS A 3 44.09 13.58 34.77
N GLN A 4 43.14 12.79 34.28
CA GLN A 4 41.86 13.23 33.66
C GLN A 4 41.96 14.34 32.59
N LEU A 5 41.88 13.94 31.32
CA LEU A 5 41.51 14.78 30.17
C LEU A 5 40.26 14.15 29.54
N SER A 6 39.12 14.79 29.76
CA SER A 6 37.80 14.36 29.29
C SER A 6 37.62 14.67 27.81
N TYR A 7 37.23 13.65 27.04
CA TYR A 7 36.73 13.74 25.67
C TYR A 7 35.47 14.62 25.62
N LEU A 8 35.49 15.67 24.80
CA LEU A 8 34.29 16.36 24.35
C LEU A 8 33.56 15.45 23.34
N LEU A 9 32.43 14.86 23.75
CA LEU A 9 31.48 14.26 22.84
C LEU A 9 30.81 15.36 21.99
N LEU A 10 31.00 15.28 20.68
CA LEU A 10 30.19 15.96 19.68
C LEU A 10 28.73 15.50 19.80
N LEU A 11 27.89 16.33 20.42
CA LEU A 11 26.45 16.29 20.24
C LEU A 11 26.14 16.63 18.77
N THR A 12 25.78 15.62 17.99
CA THR A 12 25.08 15.81 16.72
C THR A 12 23.67 16.32 17.01
N ALA A 13 23.54 17.63 17.23
CA ALA A 13 22.26 18.32 17.10
C ALA A 13 21.92 18.37 15.61
N GLY A 14 21.27 17.31 15.11
CA GLY A 14 20.52 17.42 13.86
C GLY A 14 19.44 18.46 14.07
N PHE A 15 19.38 19.47 13.21
CA PHE A 15 18.31 20.47 13.23
C PHE A 15 17.01 19.80 12.77
N SER A 16 16.37 19.05 13.66
CA SER A 16 14.96 18.68 13.53
C SER A 16 14.15 19.97 13.66
N THR A 17 13.50 20.40 12.57
CA THR A 17 12.50 21.47 12.61
C THR A 17 11.25 21.07 13.38
N ASP A 18 11.10 19.77 13.69
CA ASP A 18 9.97 19.23 14.43
C ASP A 18 10.25 19.30 15.94
N THR A 19 9.20 19.60 16.71
CA THR A 19 9.32 19.65 18.16
C THR A 19 9.00 18.28 18.76
N ASP A 20 10.03 17.58 19.21
CA ASP A 20 9.90 16.36 20.00
C ASP A 20 9.55 16.68 21.45
N ASN A 21 8.44 16.14 21.94
CA ASN A 21 8.12 16.08 23.36
C ASN A 21 8.38 14.65 23.87
N VAL A 22 9.33 14.49 24.77
CA VAL A 22 9.62 13.19 25.36
C VAL A 22 8.55 12.86 26.41
N LEU A 23 7.75 11.83 26.16
CA LEU A 23 6.74 11.36 27.12
C LEU A 23 7.36 10.43 28.18
N ASP A 24 8.35 9.63 27.78
CA ASP A 24 9.18 8.85 28.69
C ASP A 24 10.51 8.44 28.04
N GLN A 25 11.61 8.57 28.78
CA GLN A 25 12.90 8.05 28.36
C GLN A 25 13.05 6.55 28.67
N PHE A 26 12.32 6.04 29.67
CA PHE A 26 12.53 4.72 30.26
C PHE A 26 13.94 4.51 30.82
N ASP A 27 14.58 5.58 31.30
CA ASP A 27 15.92 5.56 31.89
C ASP A 27 15.82 5.75 33.41
N PHE A 28 15.28 4.72 34.09
CA PHE A 28 15.13 4.68 35.54
C PHE A 28 16.38 4.11 36.20
N LYS A 29 16.72 4.56 37.41
CA LYS A 29 17.91 4.09 38.15
C LYS A 29 17.75 2.66 38.65
N SER A 30 16.51 2.20 38.83
CA SER A 30 16.21 0.86 39.34
C SER A 30 14.88 0.30 38.83
N SER A 31 14.72 -1.02 38.91
CA SER A 31 13.44 -1.70 38.64
C SER A 31 12.32 -1.24 39.57
N SER A 32 12.63 -0.89 40.83
CA SER A 32 11.65 -0.37 41.78
C SER A 32 11.09 0.98 41.32
N GLU A 33 11.97 1.90 40.90
CA GLU A 33 11.57 3.20 40.36
C GLU A 33 10.72 3.03 39.09
N ALA A 34 11.07 2.11 38.20
CA ALA A 34 10.27 1.80 37.02
C ALA A 34 8.86 1.34 37.40
N ARG A 35 8.70 0.50 38.43
CA ARG A 35 7.41 -0.01 38.93
C ARG A 35 6.60 1.02 39.72
N GLU A 36 7.22 2.08 40.22
CA GLU A 36 6.50 3.21 40.80
C GLU A 36 5.83 4.05 39.69
N LYS A 37 6.51 4.22 38.56
CA LYS A 37 6.04 5.04 37.43
C LYS A 37 5.12 4.28 36.47
N TRP A 38 5.41 3.01 36.22
CA TRP A 38 4.67 2.13 35.32
C TRP A 38 4.11 0.94 36.10
N LYS A 39 2.83 0.62 35.88
CA LYS A 39 2.14 -0.50 36.51
C LYS A 39 1.85 -1.59 35.49
N GLU A 40 2.17 -2.83 35.84
CA GLU A 40 1.97 -4.00 35.00
C GLU A 40 0.48 -4.32 34.83
N LEU A 41 0.09 -4.74 33.62
CA LEU A 41 -1.22 -5.33 33.39
C LEU A 41 -1.29 -6.74 33.99
N LYS A 42 -2.50 -7.18 34.35
CA LYS A 42 -2.73 -8.52 34.91
C LYS A 42 -2.04 -9.61 34.08
N GLY A 43 -1.21 -10.40 34.75
CA GLY A 43 -0.46 -11.52 34.15
C GLY A 43 0.85 -11.13 33.45
N THR A 44 1.19 -9.84 33.38
CA THR A 44 2.52 -9.37 32.96
C THR A 44 3.52 -9.57 34.10
N LEU A 45 4.73 -10.01 33.79
CA LEU A 45 5.78 -10.20 34.80
C LEU A 45 6.32 -8.84 35.29
N PRO A 46 6.85 -8.77 36.54
CA PRO A 46 7.35 -7.52 37.10
C PRO A 46 8.39 -6.83 36.22
N LEU A 47 8.26 -5.52 36.05
CA LEU A 47 9.18 -4.73 35.23
C LEU A 47 10.60 -4.81 35.77
N ALA A 48 11.58 -4.89 34.88
CA ALA A 48 12.98 -4.83 35.24
C ALA A 48 13.69 -3.73 34.46
N MET A 49 14.76 -3.19 35.03
CA MET A 49 15.71 -2.36 34.30
C MET A 49 16.89 -3.22 33.85
N GLN A 50 17.36 -2.96 32.64
CA GLN A 50 18.57 -3.56 32.10
C GLN A 50 19.52 -2.46 31.63
N LYS A 51 20.81 -2.60 31.93
CA LYS A 51 21.83 -1.71 31.38
C LYS A 51 22.19 -2.17 29.98
N VAL A 52 22.11 -1.26 29.00
CA VAL A 52 22.49 -1.49 27.60
C VAL A 52 23.39 -0.32 27.20
N ASP A 53 24.65 -0.63 26.90
CA ASP A 53 25.71 0.36 26.73
C ASP A 53 25.80 1.27 27.99
N ASP A 54 25.77 2.59 27.82
CA ASP A 54 25.86 3.57 28.91
C ASP A 54 24.50 4.03 29.47
N ARG A 55 23.39 3.31 29.17
CA ARG A 55 22.03 3.72 29.53
C ARG A 55 21.20 2.59 30.13
N ASN A 56 20.29 2.92 31.07
CA ASN A 56 19.29 1.96 31.52
C ASN A 56 18.08 1.98 30.57
N VAL A 57 17.58 0.78 30.24
CA VAL A 57 16.37 0.60 29.43
C VAL A 57 15.37 -0.27 30.17
N LEU A 58 14.09 -0.05 29.91
CA LEU A 58 13.03 -0.86 30.49
C LEU A 58 12.99 -2.22 29.79
N LEU A 59 12.95 -3.28 30.58
CA LEU A 59 12.77 -4.66 30.13
C LEU A 59 11.34 -5.12 30.45
N LEU A 60 10.51 -5.24 29.43
CA LEU A 60 9.17 -5.81 29.51
C LEU A 60 9.25 -7.31 29.21
N THR A 61 8.92 -8.14 30.20
CA THR A 61 8.92 -9.60 30.04
C THR A 61 7.49 -10.10 29.80
N ALA A 62 7.29 -10.81 28.69
CA ALA A 62 6.02 -11.38 28.29
C ALA A 62 6.01 -12.91 28.52
N PRO A 63 5.26 -13.42 29.53
CA PRO A 63 5.25 -14.83 29.87
C PRO A 63 4.31 -15.65 28.95
N PHE A 64 4.52 -15.62 27.64
CA PHE A 64 3.57 -16.23 26.69
C PHE A 64 3.52 -17.76 26.75
N SER A 65 4.61 -18.43 27.15
CA SER A 65 4.65 -19.88 27.37
C SER A 65 4.27 -20.26 28.79
N SER A 66 4.75 -19.50 29.79
CA SER A 66 4.51 -19.75 31.21
C SER A 66 3.13 -19.30 31.68
N ASN A 67 2.47 -18.42 30.94
CA ASN A 67 1.10 -17.95 31.18
C ASN A 67 0.30 -17.88 29.87
N ARG A 68 -0.16 -19.04 29.41
CA ARG A 68 -0.84 -19.19 28.11
C ARG A 68 -2.21 -18.50 28.04
N GLU A 69 -2.78 -18.12 29.18
CA GLU A 69 -4.07 -17.43 29.27
C GLU A 69 -3.98 -15.96 28.84
N ILE A 70 -2.80 -15.35 28.89
CA ILE A 70 -2.65 -13.95 28.48
C ILE A 70 -2.36 -13.84 26.97
N PRO A 71 -3.18 -13.10 26.21
CA PRO A 71 -2.89 -12.84 24.79
C PRO A 71 -1.85 -11.73 24.59
N ARG A 72 -1.45 -11.03 25.67
CA ARG A 72 -0.60 -9.84 25.63
C ARG A 72 0.01 -9.52 26.99
N ALA A 73 1.21 -8.95 26.97
CA ALA A 73 1.86 -8.35 28.14
C ALA A 73 1.87 -6.81 27.98
N GLY A 74 1.75 -6.06 29.06
CA GLY A 74 1.73 -4.61 28.95
C GLY A 74 1.81 -3.85 30.27
N ILE A 75 1.91 -2.53 30.15
CA ILE A 75 2.17 -1.61 31.26
C ILE A 75 1.39 -0.30 31.07
N ASP A 76 0.99 0.30 32.19
CA ASP A 76 0.24 1.55 32.28
C ASP A 76 1.03 2.62 33.05
N LYS A 77 1.01 3.87 32.56
CA LYS A 77 1.52 5.04 33.27
C LYS A 77 0.42 6.07 33.43
N ARG A 78 0.14 6.49 34.67
CA ARG A 78 -0.74 7.63 34.94
C ARG A 78 -0.05 8.92 34.53
N VAL A 79 -0.76 9.76 33.80
CA VAL A 79 -0.24 11.03 33.26
C VAL A 79 -1.33 12.10 33.31
N LYS A 80 -0.94 13.35 33.03
CA LYS A 80 -1.86 14.44 32.72
C LYS A 80 -1.28 15.19 31.53
N LEU A 81 -1.69 14.80 30.32
CA LEU A 81 -1.10 15.30 29.07
C LEU A 81 -2.17 15.89 28.15
N ASP A 82 -1.81 17.03 27.54
CA ASP A 82 -2.46 17.52 26.33
C ASP A 82 -1.64 17.04 25.12
N LEU A 83 -2.23 16.09 24.38
CA LEU A 83 -1.69 15.54 23.15
C LEU A 83 -2.49 16.02 21.92
N THR A 84 -3.15 17.18 22.01
CA THR A 84 -3.89 17.78 20.89
C THR A 84 -2.96 18.15 19.74
N SER A 85 -1.81 18.76 20.04
CA SER A 85 -0.87 19.29 19.05
C SER A 85 -0.02 18.23 18.34
N PRO A 86 0.58 17.23 19.02
CA PRO A 86 1.36 16.19 18.35
C PRO A 86 0.53 15.39 17.35
N GLY A 87 1.12 15.04 16.20
CA GLY A 87 0.47 14.19 15.19
C GLY A 87 1.18 12.86 14.94
N VAL A 88 2.37 12.64 15.54
CA VAL A 88 3.11 11.38 15.47
C VAL A 88 3.63 11.02 16.85
N PHE A 89 3.61 9.72 17.16
CA PHE A 89 4.25 9.16 18.33
C PHE A 89 5.31 8.15 17.90
N THR A 90 6.45 8.11 18.58
CA THR A 90 7.52 7.14 18.31
C THR A 90 7.93 6.40 19.57
N LEU A 91 8.30 5.13 19.42
CA LEU A 91 8.76 4.26 20.50
C LEU A 91 9.92 3.40 20.02
N ASP A 92 11.05 3.44 20.69
CA ASP A 92 12.15 2.53 20.39
C ASP A 92 11.93 1.19 21.12
N VAL A 93 11.93 0.11 20.35
CA VAL A 93 11.75 -1.26 20.85
C VAL A 93 12.81 -2.18 20.26
N LYS A 94 13.35 -3.07 21.07
CA LYS A 94 14.21 -4.18 20.65
C LYS A 94 13.73 -5.49 21.28
N PRO A 95 13.19 -6.42 20.48
CA PRO A 95 12.90 -7.77 20.95
C PRO A 95 14.19 -8.57 21.23
N GLU A 96 14.11 -9.54 22.14
CA GLU A 96 15.21 -10.48 22.42
C GLU A 96 15.37 -11.53 21.31
N SER A 97 14.28 -11.95 20.66
CA SER A 97 14.31 -13.02 19.66
C SER A 97 14.66 -12.53 18.24
N PRO A 98 15.60 -13.19 17.52
CA PRO A 98 15.89 -12.89 16.11
C PRO A 98 14.71 -13.18 15.17
N ASN A 99 13.76 -14.00 15.62
CA ASN A 99 12.56 -14.37 14.86
C ASN A 99 11.31 -13.60 15.31
N SER A 100 11.46 -12.55 16.14
CA SER A 100 10.33 -11.75 16.60
C SER A 100 9.54 -11.18 15.43
N ASN A 101 8.21 -11.20 15.57
CA ASN A 101 7.23 -10.64 14.65
C ASN A 101 6.02 -10.11 15.43
N HIS A 102 6.30 -9.31 16.44
CA HIS A 102 5.31 -8.94 17.45
C HIS A 102 4.58 -7.66 17.09
N LYS A 103 3.27 -7.66 17.32
CA LYS A 103 2.49 -6.44 17.30
C LYS A 103 2.68 -5.70 18.62
N VAL A 104 3.10 -4.44 18.55
CA VAL A 104 3.20 -3.52 19.69
C VAL A 104 2.10 -2.48 19.57
N SER A 105 1.29 -2.32 20.61
CA SER A 105 0.20 -1.34 20.65
C SER A 105 0.48 -0.25 21.67
N LEU A 106 0.22 0.99 21.26
CA LEU A 106 0.26 2.18 22.08
C LEU A 106 -1.18 2.65 22.29
N TYR A 107 -1.55 2.91 23.54
CA TYR A 107 -2.86 3.46 23.88
C TYR A 107 -2.74 4.73 24.72
N PHE A 108 -3.75 5.60 24.55
CA PHE A 108 -3.95 6.78 25.36
C PHE A 108 -5.38 6.78 25.91
N LYS A 109 -5.53 6.65 27.23
CA LYS A 109 -6.84 6.76 27.89
C LYS A 109 -7.23 8.22 28.02
N SER A 110 -8.47 8.53 27.70
CA SER A 110 -9.06 9.85 27.91
C SER A 110 -10.51 9.70 28.37
N GLY A 111 -10.78 10.04 29.64
CA GLY A 111 -12.08 9.81 30.26
C GLY A 111 -12.48 8.33 30.26
N THR A 112 -13.64 8.01 29.68
CA THR A 112 -14.19 6.65 29.67
C THR A 112 -13.71 5.78 28.50
N GLY A 113 -12.93 6.32 27.56
CA GLY A 113 -12.45 5.57 26.39
C GLY A 113 -10.96 5.67 26.14
N TRP A 114 -10.52 5.01 25.07
CA TRP A 114 -9.12 4.91 24.68
C TRP A 114 -8.93 5.27 23.20
N TYR A 115 -7.77 5.83 22.90
CA TYR A 115 -7.19 5.83 21.56
C TYR A 115 -6.19 4.69 21.49
N SER A 116 -6.24 3.85 20.44
CA SER A 116 -5.28 2.76 20.25
C SER A 116 -4.73 2.68 18.83
N ALA A 117 -3.41 2.51 18.72
CA ALA A 117 -2.73 2.21 17.46
C ALA A 117 -1.74 1.06 17.66
N ALA A 118 -1.35 0.41 16.56
CA ALA A 118 -0.43 -0.71 16.60
C ALA A 118 0.61 -0.62 15.48
N ALA A 119 1.84 -1.02 15.81
CA ALA A 119 2.96 -1.16 14.89
C ALA A 119 3.53 -2.57 15.02
N GLN A 120 4.22 -3.04 13.99
CA GLN A 120 4.92 -4.33 14.01
C GLN A 120 6.39 -4.12 14.36
N VAL A 121 6.95 -4.95 15.24
CA VAL A 121 8.38 -5.01 15.55
C VAL A 121 8.93 -6.37 15.13
N LYS A 122 10.06 -6.38 14.40
CA LYS A 122 10.60 -7.62 13.80
C LYS A 122 12.09 -7.84 14.03
N GLY A 123 12.47 -9.08 14.27
CA GLY A 123 13.86 -9.45 14.56
C GLY A 123 14.39 -8.83 15.85
N GLN A 124 15.72 -8.89 16.04
CA GLN A 124 16.39 -8.59 17.32
C GLN A 124 17.14 -7.25 17.36
N ARG A 125 16.92 -6.35 16.38
CA ARG A 125 17.56 -5.03 16.34
C ARG A 125 16.63 -3.96 16.90
N TRP A 126 17.23 -2.88 17.43
CA TRP A 126 16.49 -1.67 17.78
C TRP A 126 15.73 -1.14 16.58
N GLN A 127 14.45 -0.84 16.79
CA GLN A 127 13.54 -0.27 15.82
C GLN A 127 12.77 0.88 16.46
N THR A 128 12.65 1.98 15.73
CA THR A 128 11.75 3.07 16.11
C THR A 128 10.39 2.80 15.49
N LEU A 129 9.44 2.36 16.31
CA LEU A 129 8.05 2.20 15.92
C LEU A 129 7.40 3.58 15.80
N ARG A 130 6.72 3.85 14.70
CA ARG A 130 6.03 5.11 14.43
C ARG A 130 4.52 4.89 14.42
N PHE A 131 3.79 5.71 15.16
CA PHE A 131 2.34 5.69 15.25
C PHE A 131 1.81 7.06 14.79
N SER A 132 1.18 7.14 13.62
CA SER A 132 0.48 8.37 13.23
C SER A 132 -0.74 8.53 14.13
N LYS A 133 -1.02 9.73 14.63
CA LYS A 133 -2.23 10.04 15.41
C LYS A 133 -3.50 9.67 14.65
N ASN A 134 -3.47 9.74 13.31
CA ASN A 134 -4.56 9.32 12.44
C ASN A 134 -4.81 7.80 12.41
N ASP A 135 -3.81 6.99 12.78
CA ASP A 135 -3.96 5.53 12.84
C ASP A 135 -4.62 5.06 14.14
N PHE A 136 -4.79 5.98 15.11
CA PHE A 136 -5.44 5.66 16.38
C PHE A 136 -6.94 5.48 16.21
N ARG A 137 -7.43 4.30 16.59
CA ARG A 137 -8.85 3.98 16.63
C ARG A 137 -9.40 4.37 18.00
N LYS A 138 -10.65 4.83 18.01
CA LYS A 138 -11.40 5.03 19.25
C LYS A 138 -11.93 3.69 19.74
N GLU A 139 -11.62 3.36 20.97
CA GLU A 139 -12.26 2.31 21.75
C GLU A 139 -13.12 2.99 22.81
N ASP A 140 -14.40 2.58 22.90
CA ASP A 140 -15.43 3.27 23.69
C ASP A 140 -15.60 4.75 23.27
N ASN A 141 -15.69 5.68 24.23
CA ASN A 141 -15.95 7.10 23.97
C ASN A 141 -14.89 8.02 24.64
N PRO A 142 -13.67 8.12 24.07
CA PRO A 142 -12.62 8.93 24.66
C PRO A 142 -12.99 10.42 24.67
N SER A 143 -12.68 11.12 25.77
CA SER A 143 -13.13 12.50 26.01
C SER A 143 -12.37 13.58 25.23
N GLY A 144 -11.21 13.26 24.64
CA GLY A 144 -10.40 14.20 23.87
C GLY A 144 -8.88 14.00 24.05
N TRP A 145 -8.09 14.48 23.10
CA TRP A 145 -6.62 14.39 23.18
C TRP A 145 -6.00 15.37 24.19
N ASP A 146 -6.76 16.36 24.66
CA ASP A 146 -6.42 17.34 25.69
C ASP A 146 -6.48 16.79 27.13
N LYS A 147 -7.04 15.58 27.31
CA LYS A 147 -7.33 14.98 28.62
C LYS A 147 -6.75 13.57 28.74
N VAL A 148 -5.56 13.35 28.21
CA VAL A 148 -4.93 12.02 28.30
C VAL A 148 -4.45 11.79 29.73
N GLU A 149 -5.01 10.75 30.36
CA GLU A 149 -4.78 10.42 31.77
C GLU A 149 -3.99 9.14 31.99
N THR A 150 -3.84 8.30 30.95
CA THR A 150 -3.06 7.06 31.03
C THR A 150 -2.44 6.73 29.69
N ILE A 151 -1.15 6.41 29.70
CA ILE A 151 -0.46 5.80 28.55
C ILE A 151 -0.39 4.30 28.82
N ARG A 152 -0.71 3.47 27.82
CA ARG A 152 -0.54 2.03 27.89
C ARG A 152 0.32 1.53 26.73
N LEU A 153 1.30 0.68 27.07
CA LEU A 153 2.13 -0.04 26.10
C LEU A 153 1.84 -1.52 26.22
N VAL A 154 1.63 -2.18 25.08
CA VAL A 154 1.25 -3.60 25.02
C VAL A 154 2.05 -4.29 23.93
N VAL A 155 2.58 -5.47 24.24
CA VAL A 155 3.10 -6.40 23.25
C VAL A 155 2.19 -7.61 23.18
N TRP A 156 1.74 -7.94 21.97
CA TRP A 156 0.82 -9.04 21.71
C TRP A 156 1.57 -10.32 21.39
N ARG A 157 1.04 -11.46 21.87
CA ARG A 157 1.55 -12.78 21.54
C ARG A 157 1.45 -13.03 20.03
N ASP A 158 2.51 -13.56 19.43
CA ASP A 158 2.58 -13.88 18.00
C ASP A 158 2.00 -15.27 17.72
N SER A 159 2.30 -16.27 18.57
CA SER A 159 1.74 -17.63 18.44
C SER A 159 1.48 -18.32 19.79
N ILE A 160 0.60 -19.34 19.82
CA ILE A 160 0.27 -20.05 21.07
C ILE A 160 1.43 -20.93 21.60
N THR A 161 2.38 -21.27 20.73
CA THR A 161 3.58 -22.05 21.07
C THR A 161 4.78 -21.15 21.34
N GLU A 162 4.59 -19.83 21.39
CA GLU A 162 5.67 -18.89 21.58
C GLU A 162 6.32 -19.05 22.96
N PRO A 163 7.65 -19.09 23.06
CA PRO A 163 8.34 -19.05 24.35
C PRO A 163 8.07 -17.73 25.08
N ASP A 164 8.39 -17.70 26.38
CA ASP A 164 8.51 -16.43 27.09
C ASP A 164 9.56 -15.56 26.39
N THR A 165 9.26 -14.27 26.25
CA THR A 165 10.09 -13.34 25.47
C THR A 165 10.21 -12.00 26.18
N ARG A 166 11.23 -11.23 25.80
CA ARG A 166 11.54 -9.94 26.41
C ARG A 166 11.69 -8.85 25.37
N PHE A 167 11.28 -7.65 25.76
CA PHE A 167 11.38 -6.45 24.93
C PHE A 167 12.12 -5.36 25.72
N GLN A 168 13.22 -4.88 25.15
CA GLN A 168 13.88 -3.67 25.61
C GLN A 168 13.15 -2.46 25.01
N ILE A 169 12.84 -1.48 25.84
CA ILE A 169 12.03 -0.31 25.46
C ILE A 169 12.76 0.97 25.90
N ARG A 170 12.82 1.97 25.02
CA ARG A 170 13.31 3.32 25.32
C ARG A 170 12.60 4.38 24.47
N ASN A 171 12.77 5.65 24.84
CA ASN A 171 12.36 6.82 24.05
C ASN A 171 10.90 6.77 23.51
N LEU A 172 9.91 6.96 24.37
CA LEU A 172 8.55 7.30 23.91
C LEU A 172 8.46 8.82 23.69
N LYS A 173 8.22 9.23 22.45
CA LYS A 173 8.13 10.64 22.06
C LYS A 173 6.81 10.95 21.36
N ALA A 174 6.39 12.21 21.48
CA ALA A 174 5.31 12.81 20.72
C ALA A 174 5.87 13.98 19.89
N THR A 175 5.73 13.91 18.57
CA THR A 175 6.31 14.87 17.63
C THR A 175 5.21 15.72 17.00
N THR A 176 5.43 17.03 16.95
CA THR A 176 4.59 17.96 16.19
C THR A 176 5.33 18.36 14.92
N ASN A 177 4.77 18.01 13.76
CA ASN A 177 5.36 18.36 12.47
C ASN A 177 4.95 19.78 12.04
N GLN A 178 5.84 20.45 11.31
CA GLN A 178 5.60 21.82 10.83
C GLN A 178 4.44 21.95 9.84
N ILE A 179 4.08 20.86 9.16
CA ILE A 179 3.01 20.82 8.16
C ILE A 179 1.86 19.98 8.70
N VAL A 180 0.63 20.48 8.54
CA VAL A 180 -0.59 19.72 8.84
C VAL A 180 -1.54 19.71 7.66
N ILE A 181 -2.13 18.54 7.40
CA ILE A 181 -3.23 18.38 6.46
C ILE A 181 -4.53 18.41 7.27
N LEU A 182 -5.36 19.43 7.02
CA LEU A 182 -6.65 19.62 7.67
C LEU A 182 -7.75 18.90 6.88
N VAL A 183 -8.35 17.88 7.48
CA VAL A 183 -9.45 17.12 6.90
C VAL A 183 -10.79 17.44 7.60
N PRO A 184 -11.94 17.17 6.98
CA PRO A 184 -13.25 17.27 7.64
C PRO A 184 -13.34 16.39 8.89
N ASP A 185 -14.46 16.49 9.63
CA ASP A 185 -14.77 15.54 10.70
C ASP A 185 -14.66 14.09 10.17
N LEU A 186 -13.96 13.23 10.90
CA LEU A 186 -13.77 11.82 10.56
C LEU A 186 -15.10 11.08 10.37
N LYS A 187 -16.18 11.53 11.01
CA LYS A 187 -17.54 11.01 10.80
C LYS A 187 -18.03 11.16 9.35
N LEU A 188 -17.48 12.11 8.61
CA LEU A 188 -17.80 12.37 7.20
C LEU A 188 -16.94 11.55 6.23
N GLN A 189 -15.99 10.72 6.69
CA GLN A 189 -15.04 10.01 5.82
C GLN A 189 -15.71 9.23 4.68
N ASN A 190 -16.85 8.59 4.94
CA ASN A 190 -17.59 7.85 3.90
C ASN A 190 -18.31 8.80 2.93
N LYS A 191 -18.82 9.94 3.40
CA LYS A 191 -19.52 10.94 2.57
C LYS A 191 -18.56 11.79 1.74
N GLU A 192 -17.38 12.10 2.29
CA GLU A 192 -16.35 12.95 1.68
C GLU A 192 -15.12 12.14 1.24
N LYS A 193 -15.32 10.95 0.70
CA LYS A 193 -14.24 10.01 0.31
C LYS A 193 -13.16 10.67 -0.55
N ASN A 194 -13.53 11.57 -1.47
CA ASN A 194 -12.60 12.27 -2.34
C ASN A 194 -11.61 13.17 -1.57
N THR A 195 -12.08 13.82 -0.49
CA THR A 195 -11.25 14.66 0.37
C THR A 195 -10.17 13.83 1.07
N PHE A 196 -10.56 12.70 1.65
CA PHE A 196 -9.63 11.81 2.34
C PHE A 196 -8.64 11.15 1.37
N VAL A 197 -9.09 10.75 0.18
CA VAL A 197 -8.19 10.23 -0.87
C VAL A 197 -7.19 11.28 -1.34
N ALA A 198 -7.61 12.55 -1.46
CA ALA A 198 -6.70 13.65 -1.80
C ALA A 198 -5.70 13.91 -0.66
N ALA A 199 -6.15 13.85 0.60
CA ALA A 199 -5.30 13.97 1.78
C ALA A 199 -4.21 12.87 1.81
N ASP A 200 -4.60 11.61 1.64
CA ASP A 200 -3.69 10.45 1.63
C ASP A 200 -2.63 10.59 0.53
N ARG A 201 -3.04 11.11 -0.64
CA ARG A 201 -2.13 11.34 -1.76
C ARG A 201 -1.11 12.43 -1.47
N ILE A 202 -1.56 13.59 -0.97
CA ILE A 202 -0.66 14.70 -0.63
C ILE A 202 0.31 14.27 0.46
N GLU A 203 -0.18 13.60 1.51
CA GLU A 203 0.64 13.03 2.58
C GLU A 203 1.72 12.09 2.01
N LYS A 204 1.34 11.17 1.13
CA LYS A 204 2.28 10.23 0.51
C LYS A 204 3.35 10.94 -0.31
N PHE A 205 2.98 11.96 -1.10
CA PHE A 205 3.95 12.75 -1.87
C PHE A 205 4.92 13.52 -0.97
N LEU A 206 4.45 14.15 0.11
CA LEU A 206 5.31 14.85 1.07
C LEU A 206 6.27 13.87 1.77
N GLN A 207 5.76 12.75 2.28
CA GLN A 207 6.58 11.73 2.94
C GLN A 207 7.65 11.15 2.01
N THR A 208 7.32 10.95 0.73
CA THR A 208 8.30 10.47 -0.27
C THR A 208 9.41 11.48 -0.52
N SER A 209 9.16 12.77 -0.28
CA SER A 209 10.17 13.83 -0.32
C SER A 209 10.97 14.00 0.98
N GLY A 210 10.73 13.16 1.99
CA GLY A 210 11.31 13.33 3.32
C GLY A 210 10.66 14.44 4.15
N ILE A 211 9.49 14.95 3.72
CA ILE A 211 8.74 15.96 4.46
C ILE A 211 7.70 15.25 5.32
N GLN A 212 7.85 15.35 6.64
CA GLN A 212 6.86 14.85 7.58
C GLN A 212 5.68 15.82 7.68
N CYS A 213 4.48 15.27 7.82
CA CYS A 213 3.28 16.05 8.07
C CYS A 213 2.33 15.32 9.01
N ASP A 214 1.54 16.10 9.73
CA ASP A 214 0.45 15.61 10.57
C ASP A 214 -0.88 15.65 9.82
N ARG A 215 -1.87 14.92 10.34
CA ARG A 215 -3.27 15.05 9.94
C ARG A 215 -4.12 15.49 11.13
N MET A 216 -5.03 16.42 10.88
CA MET A 216 -5.92 16.99 11.89
C MET A 216 -7.32 17.11 11.33
N SER A 217 -8.34 16.75 12.10
CA SER A 217 -9.74 16.96 11.71
C SER A 217 -10.23 18.36 12.10
N GLU A 218 -11.16 18.93 11.35
CA GLU A 218 -11.72 20.26 11.65
C GLU A 218 -12.23 20.44 13.08
N PRO A 219 -12.89 19.46 13.74
CA PRO A 219 -13.27 19.59 15.14
C PRO A 219 -12.11 19.79 16.11
N GLU A 220 -10.92 19.27 15.78
CA GLU A 220 -9.69 19.38 16.59
C GLU A 220 -8.95 20.70 16.36
N LEU A 221 -9.35 21.46 15.33
CA LEU A 221 -8.69 22.72 14.98
C LEU A 221 -8.94 23.79 16.04
N THR A 222 -7.85 24.20 16.68
CA THR A 222 -7.79 25.32 17.61
C THR A 222 -6.57 26.19 17.30
N SER A 223 -6.54 27.44 17.77
CA SER A 223 -5.36 28.30 17.59
C SER A 223 -4.11 27.68 18.22
N HIS A 224 -4.26 27.02 19.37
CA HIS A 224 -3.19 26.32 20.07
C HIS A 224 -2.64 25.12 19.28
N ALA A 225 -3.53 24.35 18.65
CA ALA A 225 -3.15 23.21 17.79
C ALA A 225 -2.24 23.61 16.61
N LEU A 226 -2.23 24.90 16.24
CA LEU A 226 -1.43 25.45 15.15
C LEU A 226 -0.17 26.20 15.62
N ASP A 227 0.11 26.32 16.93
CA ASP A 227 1.17 27.22 17.44
C ASP A 227 2.57 26.85 16.94
N LYS A 228 2.84 25.54 16.78
CA LYS A 228 4.14 25.01 16.33
C LYS A 228 4.16 24.62 14.85
N ARG A 229 3.19 25.11 14.08
CA ARG A 229 3.00 24.72 12.68
C ARG A 229 3.28 25.91 11.78
N SER A 230 3.89 25.66 10.64
CA SER A 230 4.20 26.66 9.63
C SER A 230 3.20 26.63 8.47
N VAL A 231 2.65 25.46 8.14
CA VAL A 231 1.77 25.28 6.98
C VAL A 231 0.54 24.44 7.32
N VAL A 232 -0.63 24.90 6.87
CA VAL A 232 -1.88 24.13 6.86
C VAL A 232 -2.30 23.87 5.41
N ILE A 233 -2.50 22.61 5.05
CA ILE A 233 -2.97 22.18 3.73
C ILE A 233 -4.43 21.75 3.84
N LEU A 234 -5.30 22.30 2.99
CA LEU A 234 -6.66 21.80 2.79
C LEU A 234 -6.67 21.05 1.46
N PRO A 235 -6.72 19.70 1.48
CA PRO A 235 -6.55 18.87 0.28
C PRO A 235 -7.77 18.96 -0.66
N PHE A 236 -8.96 19.18 -0.07
CA PHE A 236 -10.22 19.53 -0.72
C PHE A 236 -11.31 19.62 0.36
N ASN A 237 -11.55 20.78 0.94
CA ASN A 237 -12.60 20.93 1.95
C ASN A 237 -13.77 21.70 1.31
N PRO A 238 -14.83 21.00 0.87
CA PRO A 238 -15.95 21.66 0.20
C PRO A 238 -16.66 22.63 1.15
N ASN A 239 -16.74 22.28 2.42
CA ASN A 239 -17.34 23.09 3.48
C ASN A 239 -16.32 23.26 4.59
N VAL A 240 -15.90 24.50 4.86
CA VAL A 240 -15.02 24.85 5.98
C VAL A 240 -15.82 25.70 6.94
N SER A 241 -15.87 25.32 8.21
CA SER A 241 -16.70 26.03 9.18
C SER A 241 -16.25 27.49 9.39
N THR A 242 -17.17 28.38 9.81
CA THR A 242 -16.83 29.77 10.17
C THR A 242 -15.78 29.82 11.28
N LYS A 243 -15.84 28.90 12.26
CA LYS A 243 -14.84 28.74 13.32
C LYS A 243 -13.47 28.40 12.73
N SER A 244 -13.41 27.42 11.84
CA SER A 244 -12.18 27.00 11.16
C SER A 244 -11.59 28.16 10.35
N CYS A 245 -12.42 28.87 9.58
CA CYS A 245 -11.99 30.04 8.80
C CYS A 245 -11.38 31.14 9.69
N ARG A 246 -11.99 31.44 10.84
CA ARG A 246 -11.46 32.42 11.79
C ARG A 246 -10.07 32.01 12.32
N ILE A 247 -9.89 30.74 12.68
CA ILE A 247 -8.61 30.21 13.17
C ILE A 247 -7.54 30.27 12.07
N LEU A 248 -7.88 29.85 10.84
CA LEU A 248 -6.96 29.90 9.69
C LEU A 248 -6.57 31.34 9.33
N ASN A 249 -7.49 32.30 9.45
CA ASN A 249 -7.19 33.71 9.29
C ASN A 249 -6.19 34.22 10.34
N GLN A 250 -6.41 33.90 11.62
CA GLN A 250 -5.46 34.23 12.69
C GLN A 250 -4.08 33.59 12.44
N PHE A 251 -4.07 32.34 11.98
CA PHE A 251 -2.87 31.62 11.61
C PHE A 251 -2.07 32.32 10.50
N MET A 252 -2.73 32.76 9.43
CA MET A 252 -2.08 33.53 8.37
C MET A 252 -1.55 34.90 8.84
N VAL A 253 -2.28 35.57 9.73
CA VAL A 253 -1.87 36.88 10.28
C VAL A 253 -0.57 36.75 11.09
N ARG A 254 -0.41 35.68 11.87
CA ARG A 254 0.84 35.41 12.63
C ARG A 254 1.97 34.77 11.82
N GLY A 255 1.85 34.75 10.49
CA GLY A 255 2.91 34.30 9.58
C GLY A 255 2.77 32.86 9.07
N GLY A 256 1.77 32.10 9.54
CA GLY A 256 1.44 30.79 8.99
C GLY A 256 1.02 30.83 7.52
N LYS A 257 1.11 29.69 6.82
CA LYS A 257 0.77 29.57 5.40
C LYS A 257 -0.40 28.61 5.20
N VAL A 258 -1.37 28.98 4.37
CA VAL A 258 -2.50 28.11 4.04
C VAL A 258 -2.45 27.71 2.56
N PHE A 259 -2.42 26.41 2.28
CA PHE A 259 -2.47 25.87 0.93
C PHE A 259 -3.85 25.26 0.65
N LEU A 260 -4.60 25.85 -0.26
CA LEU A 260 -5.97 25.47 -0.62
C LEU A 260 -6.00 24.77 -1.98
N ASN A 261 -6.81 23.72 -2.10
CA ASN A 261 -7.03 23.00 -3.36
C ASN A 261 -8.52 23.02 -3.71
N PHE A 262 -8.84 23.38 -4.95
CA PHE A 262 -10.18 23.45 -5.55
C PHE A 262 -11.14 24.49 -4.94
N ASN A 263 -11.20 24.65 -3.61
CA ASN A 263 -12.11 25.57 -2.94
C ASN A 263 -11.37 26.67 -2.16
N ILE A 264 -11.83 27.92 -2.29
CA ILE A 264 -11.44 29.03 -1.41
C ILE A 264 -12.69 29.44 -0.61
N PRO A 265 -12.72 29.23 0.71
CA PRO A 265 -13.78 29.78 1.55
C PRO A 265 -13.78 31.32 1.45
N PRO A 266 -14.93 31.98 1.21
CA PRO A 266 -15.00 33.44 1.05
C PRO A 266 -14.33 34.21 2.21
N ALA A 267 -14.48 33.69 3.43
CA ALA A 267 -13.89 34.27 4.63
C ALA A 267 -12.34 34.29 4.64
N LEU A 268 -11.68 33.50 3.79
CA LEU A 268 -10.21 33.45 3.69
C LEU A 268 -9.66 34.33 2.56
N GLU A 269 -10.47 34.73 1.59
CA GLU A 269 -10.01 35.40 0.36
C GLU A 269 -9.15 36.64 0.62
N LYS A 270 -9.66 37.54 1.48
CA LYS A 270 -8.99 38.80 1.82
C LYS A 270 -7.61 38.55 2.42
N ASN A 271 -7.52 37.65 3.40
CA ASN A 271 -6.25 37.39 4.08
C ASN A 271 -5.31 36.52 3.26
N LEU A 272 -5.82 35.60 2.45
CA LEU A 272 -5.00 34.83 1.52
C LEU A 272 -4.45 35.72 0.39
N GLY A 273 -5.17 36.80 0.05
CA GLY A 273 -4.87 37.68 -1.08
C GLY A 273 -5.26 37.07 -2.42
N ILE A 274 -6.20 36.11 -2.42
CA ILE A 274 -6.65 35.37 -3.60
C ILE A 274 -8.17 35.31 -3.55
N LYS A 275 -8.82 35.89 -4.56
CA LYS A 275 -10.29 35.90 -4.67
C LYS A 275 -10.75 34.73 -5.53
N LYS A 276 -11.77 34.00 -5.04
CA LYS A 276 -12.39 32.90 -5.79
C LYS A 276 -13.08 33.45 -7.04
N GLY A 277 -12.86 32.78 -8.16
CA GLY A 277 -13.53 33.05 -9.41
C GLY A 277 -14.69 32.08 -9.66
N THR A 278 -14.95 31.83 -10.94
CA THR A 278 -16.06 30.98 -11.40
C THR A 278 -15.62 29.55 -11.67
N TYR A 279 -16.60 28.65 -11.65
CA TYR A 279 -16.43 27.28 -12.12
C TYR A 279 -16.20 27.25 -13.63
N PHE A 280 -15.25 26.43 -14.05
CA PHE A 280 -14.94 26.20 -15.46
C PHE A 280 -14.88 24.70 -15.74
N LYS A 281 -15.49 24.28 -16.85
CA LYS A 281 -15.41 22.93 -17.39
C LYS A 281 -15.06 23.05 -18.88
N PRO A 282 -13.99 22.39 -19.37
CA PRO A 282 -13.68 22.40 -20.79
C PRO A 282 -14.74 21.65 -21.61
N ASP A 283 -14.97 22.08 -22.85
CA ASP A 283 -15.99 21.51 -23.75
C ASP A 283 -15.64 20.08 -24.21
N ARG A 284 -14.36 19.72 -24.17
CA ARG A 284 -13.84 18.39 -24.52
C ARG A 284 -12.84 17.88 -23.48
N PRO A 285 -12.69 16.53 -23.35
CA PRO A 285 -11.54 15.95 -22.65
C PRO A 285 -10.22 16.49 -23.19
N GLY A 286 -9.19 16.55 -22.34
CA GLY A 286 -7.87 17.08 -22.71
C GLY A 286 -7.76 18.61 -22.70
N GLY A 287 -8.85 19.36 -22.45
CA GLY A 287 -8.79 20.82 -22.32
C GLY A 287 -8.01 21.33 -21.10
N LEU A 288 -7.71 20.48 -20.13
CA LEU A 288 -6.87 20.74 -18.95
C LEU A 288 -5.96 19.53 -18.75
N ALA A 289 -4.83 19.48 -19.46
CA ALA A 289 -3.97 18.29 -19.53
C ALA A 289 -2.67 18.42 -18.73
N ALA A 290 -2.17 19.64 -18.56
CA ALA A 290 -0.98 19.93 -17.77
C ALA A 290 -0.98 21.37 -17.27
N ILE A 291 -0.06 21.69 -16.38
CA ILE A 291 0.21 23.05 -15.93
C ILE A 291 1.66 23.41 -16.29
N HIS A 292 1.87 24.61 -16.81
CA HIS A 292 3.20 25.15 -17.08
C HIS A 292 3.59 26.14 -16.01
N LEU A 293 4.72 25.92 -15.35
CA LEU A 293 5.17 26.71 -14.22
C LEU A 293 6.39 27.55 -14.63
N LYS A 294 6.35 28.85 -14.30
CA LYS A 294 7.35 29.82 -14.81
C LYS A 294 7.99 30.69 -13.74
N ASP A 295 7.83 30.32 -12.46
CA ASP A 295 8.30 31.16 -11.37
C ASP A 295 9.70 30.80 -10.85
N SER A 296 10.67 31.67 -11.12
CA SER A 296 12.05 31.50 -10.66
C SER A 296 12.28 31.79 -9.16
N LYS A 297 11.30 32.40 -8.47
CA LYS A 297 11.40 32.70 -7.03
C LYS A 297 11.09 31.47 -6.16
N ILE A 298 10.43 30.45 -6.73
CA ILE A 298 10.15 29.19 -6.05
C ILE A 298 11.20 28.16 -6.44
N GLN A 299 12.13 27.93 -5.53
CA GLN A 299 13.25 27.01 -5.74
C GLN A 299 12.75 25.56 -5.88
N GLY A 300 13.23 24.86 -6.92
CA GLY A 300 12.88 23.45 -7.17
C GLY A 300 11.55 23.22 -7.89
N LEU A 301 10.89 24.28 -8.36
CA LEU A 301 9.64 24.17 -9.12
C LEU A 301 9.88 23.42 -10.46
N PRO A 302 9.11 22.36 -10.78
CA PRO A 302 9.19 21.72 -12.09
C PRO A 302 8.70 22.66 -13.20
N ALA A 303 9.18 22.52 -14.43
CA ALA A 303 8.73 23.38 -15.56
C ALA A 303 7.29 23.06 -16.02
N GLU A 304 6.88 21.80 -15.89
CA GLU A 304 5.55 21.31 -16.24
C GLU A 304 5.13 20.24 -15.24
N VAL A 305 3.83 20.15 -14.94
CA VAL A 305 3.24 19.00 -14.24
C VAL A 305 2.02 18.54 -15.03
N LYS A 306 1.95 17.25 -15.38
CA LYS A 306 0.76 16.72 -16.07
C LYS A 306 -0.37 16.49 -15.08
N GLN A 307 -1.56 16.92 -15.46
CA GLN A 307 -2.78 16.64 -14.73
C GLN A 307 -3.97 16.61 -15.69
N ALA A 308 -4.59 15.43 -15.85
CA ALA A 308 -5.82 15.30 -16.63
C ALA A 308 -7.05 15.76 -15.82
N SER A 309 -7.25 17.07 -15.73
CA SER A 309 -8.38 17.68 -15.01
C SER A 309 -9.63 17.78 -15.90
N TRP A 310 -10.80 17.65 -15.29
CA TRP A 310 -12.10 17.74 -15.99
C TRP A 310 -12.89 19.00 -15.64
N ASN A 311 -12.44 19.78 -14.68
CA ASN A 311 -12.97 21.10 -14.32
C ASN A 311 -11.92 21.85 -13.48
N LEU A 312 -12.25 23.07 -13.06
CA LEU A 312 -11.52 23.86 -12.07
C LEU A 312 -12.42 24.95 -11.49
N ILE A 313 -11.96 25.57 -10.41
CA ILE A 313 -12.46 26.86 -9.93
C ILE A 313 -11.37 27.90 -10.21
N THR A 314 -11.68 28.90 -11.04
CA THR A 314 -10.72 29.98 -11.32
C THR A 314 -10.48 30.82 -10.06
N ALA A 315 -9.38 31.57 -10.04
CA ALA A 315 -9.12 32.54 -8.99
C ALA A 315 -8.25 33.67 -9.53
N ILE A 316 -8.28 34.82 -8.86
CA ILE A 316 -7.47 35.98 -9.22
C ILE A 316 -6.66 36.47 -8.01
N PRO A 317 -5.40 36.91 -8.22
CA PRO A 317 -4.63 37.58 -7.18
C PRO A 317 -5.28 38.92 -6.79
N THR A 318 -5.35 39.22 -5.50
CA THR A 318 -5.95 40.47 -4.98
C THR A 318 -5.11 41.20 -3.94
N GLY A 319 -4.10 40.56 -3.33
CA GLY A 319 -3.28 41.20 -2.31
C GLY A 319 -2.16 40.31 -1.76
N HIS A 320 -1.45 40.79 -0.74
CA HIS A 320 -0.40 40.04 -0.03
C HIS A 320 0.68 39.42 -0.95
N GLY A 321 1.03 40.11 -2.03
CA GLY A 321 2.02 39.62 -3.00
C GLY A 321 1.52 38.43 -3.84
N ALA A 322 0.22 38.17 -3.87
CA ALA A 322 -0.37 37.11 -4.65
C ALA A 322 -0.08 37.29 -6.15
N ARG A 323 0.18 36.18 -6.83
CA ARG A 323 0.56 36.16 -8.24
C ARG A 323 0.35 34.77 -8.84
N ILE A 324 0.07 34.73 -10.14
CA ILE A 324 -0.09 33.49 -10.89
C ILE A 324 1.30 32.87 -11.11
N VAL A 325 1.49 31.64 -10.65
CA VAL A 325 2.74 30.85 -10.78
C VAL A 325 2.67 29.91 -11.98
N SER A 326 1.47 29.44 -12.31
CA SER A 326 1.25 28.52 -13.43
C SER A 326 -0.12 28.70 -14.06
N GLU A 327 -0.23 28.24 -15.30
CA GLU A 327 -1.46 28.22 -16.09
C GLU A 327 -1.70 26.82 -16.66
N TRP A 328 -2.96 26.49 -16.89
CA TRP A 328 -3.37 25.25 -17.54
C TRP A 328 -3.07 25.29 -19.05
N VAL A 329 -2.57 24.19 -19.57
CA VAL A 329 -2.46 23.91 -21.01
C VAL A 329 -3.33 22.71 -21.38
N ASP A 330 -3.81 22.71 -22.63
CA ASP A 330 -4.55 21.58 -23.18
C ASP A 330 -3.60 20.46 -23.65
N GLU A 331 -4.17 19.35 -24.13
CA GLU A 331 -3.45 18.17 -24.62
C GLU A 331 -2.53 18.45 -25.82
N THR A 332 -2.72 19.56 -26.53
CA THR A 332 -1.85 20.02 -27.62
C THR A 332 -0.70 20.91 -27.12
N GLY A 333 -0.70 21.24 -25.83
CA GLY A 333 0.24 22.17 -25.21
C GLY A 333 -0.18 23.64 -25.34
N LYS A 334 -1.37 23.93 -25.87
CA LYS A 334 -1.87 25.31 -26.00
C LYS A 334 -2.32 25.83 -24.65
N ASN A 335 -1.91 27.05 -24.32
CA ASN A 335 -2.33 27.72 -23.10
C ASN A 335 -3.84 28.03 -23.12
N THR A 336 -4.52 27.70 -22.02
CA THR A 336 -5.96 27.94 -21.84
C THR A 336 -6.26 29.33 -21.26
N GLY A 337 -5.24 30.04 -20.77
CA GLY A 337 -5.37 31.31 -20.04
C GLY A 337 -6.03 31.15 -18.67
N LYS A 338 -6.14 29.92 -18.14
CA LYS A 338 -6.74 29.65 -16.83
C LYS A 338 -5.64 29.46 -15.77
N PRO A 339 -5.66 30.23 -14.67
CA PRO A 339 -4.70 30.07 -13.58
C PRO A 339 -4.71 28.66 -12.95
N ALA A 340 -3.53 28.04 -13.01
CA ALA A 340 -2.99 26.90 -12.29
C ALA A 340 -2.96 27.03 -10.76
N LEU A 341 -1.86 27.66 -10.37
CA LEU A 341 -1.39 27.83 -9.02
C LEU A 341 -1.20 29.32 -8.81
N ILE A 342 -1.78 29.84 -7.76
CA ILE A 342 -1.56 31.21 -7.30
C ILE A 342 -0.86 31.13 -5.95
N VAL A 343 0.23 31.87 -5.78
CA VAL A 343 1.01 31.91 -4.53
C VAL A 343 1.02 33.33 -4.00
N SER A 344 0.86 33.50 -2.70
CA SER A 344 0.96 34.75 -1.96
C SER A 344 1.91 34.60 -0.76
N ASN A 345 2.22 35.70 -0.07
CA ASN A 345 3.03 35.68 1.15
C ASN A 345 2.35 34.94 2.32
N ARG A 346 1.06 34.61 2.20
CA ARG A 346 0.24 33.96 3.22
C ARG A 346 -0.24 32.56 2.83
N GLY A 347 0.09 32.09 1.64
CA GLY A 347 -0.35 30.77 1.22
C GLY A 347 -0.35 30.56 -0.29
N ALA A 348 -1.09 29.54 -0.72
CA ALA A 348 -1.29 29.26 -2.13
C ALA A 348 -2.67 28.67 -2.39
N TYR A 349 -3.08 28.74 -3.65
CA TYR A 349 -4.30 28.13 -4.15
C TYR A 349 -4.00 27.37 -5.44
N PHE A 350 -4.35 26.09 -5.48
CA PHE A 350 -4.38 25.28 -6.69
C PHE A 350 -5.83 25.14 -7.17
N SER A 351 -6.10 25.50 -8.43
CA SER A 351 -7.48 25.60 -8.96
C SER A 351 -8.22 24.29 -9.12
N HIS A 352 -7.54 23.17 -8.87
CA HIS A 352 -8.13 21.83 -8.85
C HIS A 352 -7.67 21.01 -7.63
N LEU A 353 -8.11 19.76 -7.54
CA LEU A 353 -7.53 18.72 -6.67
C LEU A 353 -6.16 18.30 -7.20
N ILE A 354 -5.24 17.93 -6.30
CA ILE A 354 -4.00 17.23 -6.68
C ILE A 354 -4.35 15.78 -7.02
N LEU A 355 -4.23 15.40 -8.29
CA LEU A 355 -4.54 14.04 -8.79
C LEU A 355 -3.32 13.10 -8.73
N GLY A 356 -3.52 11.81 -8.99
CA GLY A 356 -2.48 10.77 -8.85
C GLY A 356 -1.56 10.58 -10.05
N ASP A 357 -1.89 11.15 -11.20
CA ASP A 357 -1.06 11.12 -12.41
C ASP A 357 0.22 11.96 -12.26
N ASP A 358 1.26 11.69 -13.06
CA ASP A 358 2.57 12.36 -12.97
C ASP A 358 3.13 12.52 -11.53
N PRO A 359 3.21 11.42 -10.74
CA PRO A 359 3.50 11.47 -9.31
C PRO A 359 4.87 12.10 -9.01
N VAL A 360 5.86 11.91 -9.88
CA VAL A 360 7.22 12.47 -9.71
C VAL A 360 7.18 14.00 -9.78
N LYS A 361 6.52 14.58 -10.79
CA LYS A 361 6.47 16.03 -10.91
C LYS A 361 5.51 16.66 -9.90
N LYS A 362 4.43 15.98 -9.49
CA LYS A 362 3.57 16.42 -8.38
C LYS A 362 4.28 16.42 -7.04
N GLN A 363 5.09 15.41 -6.78
CA GLN A 363 5.98 15.39 -5.63
C GLN A 363 6.94 16.59 -5.66
N ALA A 364 7.59 16.86 -6.80
CA ALA A 364 8.47 18.02 -6.96
C ALA A 364 7.73 19.35 -6.74
N LEU A 365 6.52 19.50 -7.29
CA LEU A 365 5.66 20.66 -7.09
C LEU A 365 5.36 20.91 -5.61
N LEU A 366 4.85 19.90 -4.89
CA LEU A 366 4.52 20.05 -3.47
C LEU A 366 5.78 20.34 -2.64
N THR A 367 6.90 19.68 -2.95
CA THR A 367 8.18 19.93 -2.28
C THR A 367 8.65 21.37 -2.46
N ALA A 368 8.57 21.90 -3.68
CA ALA A 368 8.96 23.27 -3.99
C ALA A 368 8.07 24.29 -3.28
N ILE A 369 6.74 24.07 -3.24
CA ILE A 369 5.81 24.96 -2.53
C ILE A 369 6.06 24.90 -1.01
N MET A 370 6.23 23.70 -0.44
CA MET A 370 6.49 23.57 1.00
C MET A 370 7.85 24.17 1.38
N GLY A 371 8.90 23.92 0.58
CA GLY A 371 10.22 24.55 0.76
C GLY A 371 10.20 26.06 0.55
N HIS A 372 9.30 26.58 -0.28
CA HIS A 372 9.08 28.03 -0.40
C HIS A 372 8.42 28.61 0.85
N PHE A 373 7.43 27.92 1.42
CA PHE A 373 6.74 28.35 2.64
C PHE A 373 7.58 28.19 3.92
N HIS A 374 8.40 27.15 3.98
CA HIS A 374 9.27 26.88 5.11
C HIS A 374 10.66 26.42 4.62
N PRO A 375 11.56 27.36 4.30
CA PRO A 375 12.88 27.05 3.72
C PRO A 375 13.77 26.12 4.54
N GLN A 376 13.54 26.02 5.85
CA GLN A 376 14.30 25.11 6.71
C GLN A 376 14.05 23.63 6.35
N LEU A 377 12.92 23.30 5.69
CA LEU A 377 12.64 21.94 5.21
C LEU A 377 13.69 21.42 4.23
N TRP A 378 14.41 22.31 3.52
CA TRP A 378 15.44 21.87 2.58
C TRP A 378 16.52 21.04 3.26
N HIS A 379 16.80 21.27 4.55
CA HIS A 379 17.75 20.46 5.32
C HIS A 379 17.25 19.02 5.48
N SER A 380 16.04 18.84 6.02
CA SER A 380 15.43 17.51 6.21
C SER A 380 15.24 16.76 4.88
N ILE A 381 14.85 17.47 3.80
CA ILE A 381 14.73 16.90 2.46
C ILE A 381 16.10 16.42 1.96
N ALA A 382 17.16 17.21 2.17
CA ALA A 382 18.51 16.86 1.77
C ALA A 382 19.04 15.64 2.54
N GLU A 383 18.85 15.60 3.85
CA GLU A 383 19.20 14.45 4.70
C GLU A 383 18.51 13.18 4.22
N ALA A 384 17.18 13.23 4.05
CA ALA A 384 16.39 12.10 3.56
C ALA A 384 16.83 11.66 2.16
N THR A 385 17.15 12.60 1.26
CA THR A 385 17.61 12.26 -0.10
C THR A 385 18.99 11.60 -0.07
N ILE A 386 19.90 12.07 0.79
CA ILE A 386 21.25 11.48 0.99
C ILE A 386 21.13 10.07 1.57
N GLU A 387 20.24 9.88 2.55
CA GLU A 387 19.94 8.56 3.11
C GLU A 387 19.35 7.62 2.05
N GLN A 388 18.34 8.07 1.30
CA GLN A 388 17.74 7.28 0.21
C GLN A 388 18.72 6.92 -0.92
N ALA A 389 19.79 7.70 -1.11
CA ALA A 389 20.83 7.34 -2.07
C ALA A 389 21.60 6.07 -1.68
N GLY A 390 21.55 5.67 -0.40
CA GLY A 390 22.04 4.37 0.09
C GLY A 390 21.11 3.19 -0.20
N HIS A 391 19.81 3.46 -0.37
CA HIS A 391 18.76 2.44 -0.45
C HIS A 391 18.44 2.06 -1.90
N VAL A 392 18.82 0.84 -2.30
CA VAL A 392 18.66 0.33 -3.67
C VAL A 392 18.20 -1.12 -3.65
N GLY A 393 17.06 -1.41 -4.29
CA GLY A 393 16.48 -2.75 -4.25
C GLY A 393 16.24 -3.21 -2.80
N PRO A 394 16.68 -4.42 -2.41
CA PRO A 394 16.51 -4.92 -1.04
C PRO A 394 17.61 -4.46 -0.06
N PHE A 395 18.52 -3.56 -0.47
CA PHE A 395 19.68 -3.16 0.33
C PHE A 395 19.49 -1.79 0.96
N ASP A 396 19.70 -1.72 2.28
CA ASP A 396 19.56 -0.47 3.04
C ASP A 396 20.82 0.42 2.97
N ASN A 397 21.94 -0.15 2.53
CA ASN A 397 23.20 0.58 2.44
C ASN A 397 24.08 0.13 1.27
N PHE A 398 25.08 0.98 0.98
CA PHE A 398 26.03 0.80 -0.11
C PHE A 398 26.89 -0.46 0.05
N THR A 399 27.32 -0.78 1.27
CA THR A 399 28.22 -1.91 1.54
C THR A 399 27.55 -3.23 1.15
N ASP A 400 26.30 -3.42 1.58
CA ASP A 400 25.53 -4.63 1.27
C ASP A 400 25.24 -4.75 -0.23
N LEU A 401 24.85 -3.64 -0.88
CA LEU A 401 24.68 -3.60 -2.33
C LEU A 401 25.96 -4.00 -3.07
N ARG A 402 27.09 -3.42 -2.68
CA ARG A 402 28.40 -3.69 -3.31
C ARG A 402 28.81 -5.14 -3.10
N GLN A 403 28.69 -5.66 -1.88
CA GLN A 403 29.00 -7.05 -1.56
C GLN A 403 28.14 -8.02 -2.37
N HIS A 404 26.85 -7.71 -2.53
CA HIS A 404 25.95 -8.51 -3.36
C HIS A 404 26.36 -8.50 -4.83
N ILE A 405 26.71 -7.34 -5.40
CA ILE A 405 27.18 -7.24 -6.80
C ILE A 405 28.45 -8.05 -7.00
N VAL A 406 29.43 -7.91 -6.10
CA VAL A 406 30.71 -8.63 -6.17
C VAL A 406 30.52 -10.15 -6.04
N SER A 407 29.58 -10.61 -5.22
CA SER A 407 29.38 -12.05 -5.01
C SER A 407 28.52 -12.73 -6.08
N THR A 408 27.57 -12.01 -6.71
CA THR A 408 26.53 -12.64 -7.55
C THR A 408 26.67 -12.38 -9.05
N VAL A 409 27.34 -11.29 -9.46
CA VAL A 409 27.40 -10.93 -10.88
C VAL A 409 28.39 -11.80 -11.63
N THR A 410 27.97 -12.28 -12.80
CA THR A 410 28.79 -13.04 -13.75
C THR A 410 28.51 -12.54 -15.18
N PRO A 411 29.50 -12.58 -16.10
CA PRO A 411 30.89 -13.03 -15.93
C PRO A 411 31.77 -12.04 -15.13
N LEU A 412 33.02 -12.43 -14.80
CA LEU A 412 33.96 -11.64 -13.97
C LEU A 412 34.13 -10.20 -14.47
N LYS A 413 34.28 -9.99 -15.79
CA LYS A 413 34.40 -8.65 -16.39
C LYS A 413 33.21 -7.74 -16.08
N SER A 414 31.98 -8.27 -16.10
CA SER A 414 30.77 -7.51 -15.77
C SER A 414 30.70 -7.16 -14.29
N ARG A 415 31.21 -8.05 -13.42
CA ARG A 415 31.31 -7.83 -11.98
C ARG A 415 32.30 -6.71 -11.65
N GLU A 416 33.50 -6.76 -12.23
CA GLU A 416 34.54 -5.74 -12.03
C GLU A 416 34.06 -4.36 -12.50
N LEU A 417 33.43 -4.31 -13.69
CA LEU A 417 32.85 -3.08 -14.22
C LEU A 417 31.75 -2.52 -13.29
N ALA A 418 30.80 -3.36 -12.87
CA ALA A 418 29.71 -2.94 -12.00
C ALA A 418 30.21 -2.47 -10.63
N ALA A 419 31.19 -3.16 -10.04
CA ALA A 419 31.79 -2.76 -8.77
C ALA A 419 32.50 -1.40 -8.87
N ARG A 420 33.32 -1.21 -9.92
CA ARG A 420 34.02 0.05 -10.17
C ARG A 420 33.05 1.22 -10.39
N ASP A 421 32.05 1.03 -11.24
CA ASP A 421 31.07 2.08 -11.53
C ASP A 421 30.21 2.40 -10.30
N LEU A 422 29.95 1.41 -9.44
CA LEU A 422 29.28 1.61 -8.15
C LEU A 422 30.15 2.43 -7.20
N ASP A 423 31.44 2.13 -7.10
CA ASP A 423 32.39 2.87 -6.26
C ASP A 423 32.47 4.36 -6.68
N GLN A 424 32.43 4.65 -7.98
CA GLN A 424 32.42 6.01 -8.51
C GLN A 424 31.19 6.83 -8.07
N THR A 425 30.05 6.18 -7.77
CA THR A 425 28.84 6.91 -7.29
C THR A 425 29.06 7.61 -5.95
N THR A 426 30.02 7.13 -5.15
CA THR A 426 30.35 7.69 -3.84
C THR A 426 30.88 9.13 -3.94
N VAL A 427 31.47 9.53 -5.08
CA VAL A 427 31.90 10.91 -5.33
C VAL A 427 30.71 11.88 -5.24
N SER A 428 29.60 11.56 -5.92
CA SER A 428 28.39 12.38 -5.88
C SER A 428 27.77 12.42 -4.48
N LEU A 429 27.77 11.29 -3.77
CA LEU A 429 27.25 11.24 -2.40
C LEU A 429 28.10 12.08 -1.43
N ASN A 430 29.42 12.04 -1.56
CA ASN A 430 30.34 12.84 -0.74
C ASN A 430 30.17 14.33 -1.02
N GLN A 431 29.97 14.72 -2.28
CA GLN A 431 29.65 16.10 -2.64
C GLN A 431 28.32 16.56 -2.03
N ALA A 432 27.28 15.73 -2.07
CA ALA A 432 26.00 16.02 -1.42
C ALA A 432 26.18 16.26 0.09
N LYS A 433 26.89 15.35 0.78
CA LYS A 433 27.19 15.47 2.22
C LYS A 433 28.01 16.73 2.54
N ARG A 434 28.98 17.09 1.69
CA ARG A 434 29.78 18.31 1.85
C ARG A 434 28.92 19.58 1.73
N LEU A 435 28.06 19.66 0.72
CA LEU A 435 27.14 20.79 0.52
C LEU A 435 26.15 20.94 1.68
N LEU A 436 25.62 19.82 2.19
CA LEU A 436 24.74 19.84 3.36
C LEU A 436 25.48 20.40 4.60
N LYS A 437 26.72 19.96 4.85
CA LYS A 437 27.56 20.49 5.94
C LYS A 437 27.89 21.98 5.79
N GLN A 438 27.91 22.49 4.56
CA GLN A 438 28.10 23.91 4.25
C GLN A 438 26.79 24.72 4.30
N ASN A 439 25.72 24.15 4.86
CA ASN A 439 24.38 24.73 4.92
C ASN A 439 23.77 25.05 3.54
N GLN A 440 24.20 24.34 2.49
CA GLN A 440 23.70 24.45 1.12
C GLN A 440 22.75 23.29 0.79
N ALA A 441 21.75 23.07 1.64
CA ALA A 441 20.90 21.89 1.61
C ALA A 441 20.24 21.65 0.24
N PHE A 442 19.59 22.67 -0.34
CA PHE A 442 18.98 22.52 -1.67
C PHE A 442 19.99 22.11 -2.76
N LYS A 443 21.18 22.70 -2.75
CA LYS A 443 22.23 22.39 -3.75
C LYS A 443 22.75 20.95 -3.62
N SER A 444 22.62 20.33 -2.45
CA SER A 444 23.05 18.95 -2.21
C SER A 444 22.13 17.90 -2.86
N ILE A 445 20.83 18.20 -2.98
CA ILE A 445 19.79 17.25 -3.40
C ILE A 445 20.07 16.66 -4.79
N PRO A 446 20.42 17.43 -5.84
CA PRO A 446 20.73 16.86 -7.15
C PRO A 446 21.86 15.83 -7.13
N PHE A 447 22.92 16.06 -6.34
CA PHE A 447 24.04 15.11 -6.25
C PHE A 447 23.63 13.80 -5.59
N ALA A 448 22.80 13.85 -4.55
CA ALA A 448 22.26 12.65 -3.91
C ALA A 448 21.31 11.89 -4.85
N ARG A 449 20.45 12.59 -5.60
CA ARG A 449 19.57 11.97 -6.62
C ARG A 449 20.35 11.28 -7.73
N VAL A 450 21.34 11.96 -8.32
CA VAL A 450 22.22 11.40 -9.35
C VAL A 450 22.97 10.17 -8.83
N CYS A 451 23.44 10.22 -7.57
CA CYS A 451 24.04 9.04 -6.93
C CYS A 451 23.06 7.87 -6.91
N ARG A 452 21.83 8.09 -6.41
CA ARG A 452 20.81 7.05 -6.32
C ARG A 452 20.46 6.48 -7.70
N GLU A 453 20.19 7.34 -8.67
CA GLU A 453 19.84 6.95 -10.05
C GLU A 453 20.91 6.05 -10.67
N LYS A 454 22.19 6.43 -10.52
CA LYS A 454 23.31 5.61 -11.02
C LYS A 454 23.38 4.26 -10.31
N ARG A 455 23.27 4.23 -8.97
CA ARG A 455 23.29 2.98 -8.20
C ARG A 455 22.13 2.05 -8.57
N VAL A 456 20.92 2.60 -8.71
CA VAL A 456 19.75 1.87 -9.21
C VAL A 456 20.02 1.31 -10.59
N LYS A 457 20.49 2.12 -11.54
CA LYS A 457 20.80 1.66 -12.90
C LYS A 457 21.80 0.50 -12.91
N ILE A 458 22.89 0.60 -12.12
CA ILE A 458 23.88 -0.48 -11.98
C ILE A 458 23.23 -1.73 -11.37
N TYR A 459 22.44 -1.58 -10.32
CA TYR A 459 21.70 -2.68 -9.71
C TYR A 459 20.75 -3.37 -10.71
N LEU A 460 19.98 -2.61 -11.50
CA LEU A 460 19.08 -3.14 -12.51
C LEU A 460 19.87 -3.92 -13.57
N LEU A 461 20.91 -3.33 -14.18
CA LEU A 461 21.69 -3.97 -15.25
C LEU A 461 22.42 -5.25 -14.82
N THR A 462 22.66 -5.42 -13.52
CA THR A 462 23.30 -6.62 -12.95
C THR A 462 22.31 -7.74 -12.62
N ARG A 463 20.99 -7.54 -12.79
CA ARG A 463 20.00 -8.60 -12.53
C ARG A 463 20.13 -9.74 -13.53
N SER A 464 19.96 -10.96 -13.04
CA SER A 464 19.87 -12.16 -13.88
C SER A 464 18.59 -12.14 -14.74
N SER A 465 18.62 -12.84 -15.87
CA SER A 465 17.44 -13.05 -16.71
C SER A 465 17.41 -14.53 -17.12
N PRO A 466 16.80 -15.40 -16.29
CA PRO A 466 16.78 -16.84 -16.54
C PRO A 466 15.89 -17.18 -17.74
N GLN A 467 16.28 -18.20 -18.51
CA GLN A 467 15.51 -18.69 -19.66
C GLN A 467 14.23 -19.45 -19.26
N ARG A 468 14.07 -19.79 -17.98
CA ARG A 468 12.91 -20.53 -17.44
C ARG A 468 12.36 -19.79 -16.24
N GLU A 469 11.23 -19.11 -16.45
CA GLU A 469 10.58 -18.28 -15.46
C GLU A 469 9.20 -17.87 -16.00
N ALA A 470 8.15 -18.07 -15.21
CA ALA A 470 6.87 -17.42 -15.51
C ALA A 470 6.95 -15.94 -15.11
N ARG A 471 6.67 -15.05 -16.06
CA ARG A 471 6.76 -13.60 -15.91
C ARG A 471 5.43 -13.01 -16.32
N ALA A 472 4.53 -12.89 -15.35
CA ALA A 472 3.15 -12.52 -15.56
C ALA A 472 2.84 -11.09 -15.13
N PHE A 473 1.87 -10.48 -15.79
CA PHE A 473 1.27 -9.21 -15.38
C PHE A 473 -0.25 -9.38 -15.25
N TRP A 474 -0.81 -8.97 -14.11
CA TRP A 474 -2.26 -8.84 -13.96
C TRP A 474 -2.72 -7.51 -14.52
N ASP A 475 -3.70 -7.57 -15.42
CA ASP A 475 -4.37 -6.40 -15.96
C ASP A 475 -5.80 -6.34 -15.44
N HIS A 476 -6.07 -5.41 -14.53
CA HIS A 476 -7.42 -5.18 -14.03
C HIS A 476 -8.28 -4.42 -15.05
N SER A 477 -7.65 -3.67 -15.97
CA SER A 477 -8.36 -3.05 -17.08
C SER A 477 -8.75 -4.13 -18.09
N PRO A 478 -9.99 -4.13 -18.59
CA PRO A 478 -10.39 -5.05 -19.65
C PRO A 478 -9.87 -4.64 -21.04
N THR A 479 -8.98 -3.64 -21.13
CA THR A 479 -8.59 -3.02 -22.42
C THR A 479 -7.08 -2.78 -22.55
N GLY A 480 -6.27 -3.25 -21.61
CA GLY A 480 -4.87 -2.85 -21.54
C GLY A 480 -4.67 -1.45 -20.91
N PRO A 481 -3.41 -1.02 -20.77
CA PRO A 481 -3.03 0.35 -20.45
C PRO A 481 -3.34 1.35 -21.58
N TYR A 482 -3.49 0.86 -22.82
CA TYR A 482 -3.89 1.63 -23.98
C TYR A 482 -5.26 1.12 -24.43
N PRO A 483 -6.38 1.78 -24.06
CA PRO A 483 -7.70 1.22 -24.26
C PRO A 483 -7.95 0.74 -25.71
N GLY A 484 -8.03 -0.58 -25.90
CA GLY A 484 -8.27 -1.24 -27.20
C GLY A 484 -7.01 -1.53 -28.02
N ASP A 485 -5.83 -1.00 -27.66
CA ASP A 485 -4.56 -1.29 -28.34
C ASP A 485 -3.78 -2.41 -27.63
N TRP A 486 -4.34 -3.61 -27.73
CA TRP A 486 -3.71 -4.83 -27.22
C TRP A 486 -2.39 -5.14 -27.92
N ASN A 487 -2.23 -4.77 -29.20
CA ASN A 487 -1.00 -5.03 -29.95
C ASN A 487 0.19 -4.27 -29.36
N ARG A 488 0.02 -2.98 -29.06
CA ARG A 488 1.07 -2.20 -28.37
C ARG A 488 1.36 -2.75 -26.98
N THR A 489 0.32 -3.02 -26.20
CA THR A 489 0.44 -3.60 -24.85
C THR A 489 1.25 -4.90 -24.87
N CYS A 490 0.86 -5.87 -25.71
CA CYS A 490 1.53 -7.16 -25.80
C CYS A 490 2.96 -7.04 -26.33
N LYS A 491 3.20 -6.12 -27.27
CA LYS A 491 4.54 -5.85 -27.79
C LYS A 491 5.46 -5.35 -26.69
N GLU A 492 5.04 -4.34 -25.93
CA GLU A 492 5.87 -3.74 -24.88
C GLU A 492 6.19 -4.75 -23.76
N LEU A 493 5.21 -5.57 -23.38
CA LEU A 493 5.42 -6.66 -22.42
C LEU A 493 6.39 -7.73 -22.96
N SER A 494 6.19 -8.20 -24.19
CA SER A 494 7.07 -9.22 -24.81
C SER A 494 8.49 -8.71 -25.03
N ASP A 495 8.65 -7.47 -25.51
CA ASP A 495 9.95 -6.80 -25.65
C ASP A 495 10.68 -6.70 -24.31
N ALA A 496 9.95 -6.58 -23.21
CA ALA A 496 10.48 -6.56 -21.85
C ALA A 496 10.64 -7.95 -21.22
N GLY A 497 10.44 -9.01 -22.00
CA GLY A 497 10.66 -10.38 -21.59
C GLY A 497 9.56 -10.98 -20.72
N PHE A 498 8.40 -10.33 -20.56
CA PHE A 498 7.20 -10.96 -20.01
C PHE A 498 6.69 -12.01 -21.00
N ASN A 499 6.08 -13.07 -20.49
CA ASN A 499 5.59 -14.20 -21.29
C ASN A 499 4.14 -14.60 -20.98
N MET A 500 3.51 -13.92 -20.02
CA MET A 500 2.13 -14.17 -19.62
C MET A 500 1.41 -12.84 -19.35
N ILE A 501 0.18 -12.73 -19.81
CA ILE A 501 -0.76 -11.69 -19.40
C ILE A 501 -2.01 -12.33 -18.80
N ILE A 502 -2.49 -11.75 -17.69
CA ILE A 502 -3.65 -12.23 -16.95
C ILE A 502 -4.69 -11.10 -16.91
N PRO A 503 -5.47 -10.89 -18.00
CA PRO A 503 -6.42 -9.78 -18.08
C PRO A 503 -7.79 -10.13 -17.50
N ASN A 504 -8.38 -9.18 -16.76
CA ASN A 504 -9.74 -9.28 -16.23
C ASN A 504 -10.78 -9.11 -17.35
N MET A 505 -11.43 -10.19 -17.75
CA MET A 505 -12.34 -10.19 -18.90
C MET A 505 -13.80 -10.41 -18.50
N LEU A 506 -14.07 -10.77 -17.23
CA LEU A 506 -15.41 -11.02 -16.74
C LEU A 506 -15.49 -10.97 -15.21
N TRP A 507 -16.68 -10.60 -14.72
CA TRP A 507 -17.02 -10.47 -13.31
C TRP A 507 -18.17 -11.40 -12.92
N GLY A 508 -18.67 -11.31 -11.68
CA GLY A 508 -19.84 -12.08 -11.25
C GLY A 508 -21.13 -11.71 -11.98
N GLY A 509 -21.20 -10.54 -12.61
CA GLY A 509 -22.42 -10.02 -13.24
C GLY A 509 -22.25 -9.30 -14.57
N LEU A 510 -21.07 -9.40 -15.21
CA LEU A 510 -20.87 -8.91 -16.58
C LEU A 510 -19.66 -9.55 -17.27
N ALA A 511 -19.59 -9.39 -18.60
CA ALA A 511 -18.48 -9.80 -19.44
C ALA A 511 -17.99 -8.67 -20.38
N HIS A 512 -16.70 -8.68 -20.70
CA HIS A 512 -16.05 -7.76 -21.65
C HIS A 512 -15.93 -8.35 -23.07
N TYR A 513 -16.73 -9.36 -23.36
CA TYR A 513 -16.81 -10.11 -24.61
C TYR A 513 -18.29 -10.46 -24.89
N PRO A 514 -18.66 -10.98 -26.09
CA PRO A 514 -20.04 -11.34 -26.41
C PRO A 514 -20.47 -12.62 -25.68
N SER A 515 -20.74 -12.48 -24.38
CA SER A 515 -21.23 -13.56 -23.52
C SER A 515 -22.71 -13.84 -23.78
N ASP A 516 -23.07 -15.13 -23.75
CA ASP A 516 -24.44 -15.65 -23.77
C ASP A 516 -24.95 -15.90 -22.33
N VAL A 517 -24.05 -15.84 -21.34
CA VAL A 517 -24.31 -16.17 -19.94
C VAL A 517 -24.43 -14.91 -19.07
N LEU A 518 -23.58 -13.91 -19.32
CA LEU A 518 -23.49 -12.69 -18.54
C LEU A 518 -23.87 -11.45 -19.37
N PRO A 519 -24.41 -10.40 -18.74
CA PRO A 519 -24.61 -9.11 -19.41
C PRO A 519 -23.31 -8.58 -20.02
N ARG A 520 -23.42 -7.97 -21.19
CA ARG A 520 -22.29 -7.31 -21.85
C ARG A 520 -21.99 -5.98 -21.16
N SER A 521 -20.71 -5.68 -21.01
CA SER A 521 -20.24 -4.43 -20.41
C SER A 521 -20.26 -3.28 -21.42
N GLN A 522 -20.28 -2.03 -20.92
CA GLN A 522 -20.07 -0.84 -21.77
C GLN A 522 -18.70 -0.87 -22.48
N THR A 523 -17.69 -1.50 -21.88
CA THR A 523 -16.39 -1.73 -22.52
C THR A 523 -16.55 -2.54 -23.81
N TYR A 524 -17.33 -3.62 -23.77
CA TYR A 524 -17.61 -4.42 -24.96
C TYR A 524 -18.35 -3.60 -26.01
N GLU A 525 -19.39 -2.86 -25.61
CA GLU A 525 -20.16 -2.03 -26.55
C GLU A 525 -19.28 -0.97 -27.24
N LYS A 526 -18.28 -0.43 -26.51
CA LYS A 526 -17.38 0.60 -27.03
C LYS A 526 -16.20 0.06 -27.83
N TYR A 527 -15.57 -1.02 -27.37
CA TYR A 527 -14.29 -1.49 -27.90
C TYR A 527 -14.37 -2.89 -28.53
N GLY A 528 -15.54 -3.53 -28.55
CA GLY A 528 -15.74 -4.88 -29.08
C GLY A 528 -15.20 -5.99 -28.15
N ASP A 529 -15.05 -7.19 -28.71
CA ASP A 529 -14.59 -8.38 -27.99
C ASP A 529 -13.15 -8.23 -27.50
N GLN A 530 -12.96 -8.07 -26.19
CA GLN A 530 -11.64 -7.85 -25.61
C GLN A 530 -10.82 -9.14 -25.52
N ILE A 531 -11.44 -10.32 -25.39
CA ILE A 531 -10.70 -11.59 -25.33
C ILE A 531 -10.09 -11.89 -26.70
N GLU A 532 -10.88 -11.78 -27.77
CA GLU A 532 -10.39 -12.02 -29.13
C GLU A 532 -9.24 -11.08 -29.50
N GLN A 533 -9.39 -9.79 -29.21
CA GLN A 533 -8.35 -8.79 -29.51
C GLN A 533 -7.06 -9.02 -28.72
N CYS A 534 -7.16 -9.32 -27.42
CA CYS A 534 -6.03 -9.65 -26.57
C CYS A 534 -5.30 -10.91 -27.10
N LEU A 535 -6.04 -11.98 -27.42
CA LEU A 535 -5.47 -13.22 -27.96
C LEU A 535 -4.76 -13.00 -29.29
N LYS A 536 -5.36 -12.25 -30.21
CA LYS A 536 -4.76 -11.94 -31.51
C LYS A 536 -3.42 -11.21 -31.34
N ALA A 537 -3.38 -10.24 -30.44
CA ALA A 537 -2.15 -9.50 -30.12
C ALA A 537 -1.11 -10.38 -29.40
N ALA A 538 -1.52 -11.12 -28.37
CA ALA A 538 -0.66 -11.96 -27.56
C ALA A 538 0.03 -13.05 -28.40
N ARG A 539 -0.72 -13.70 -29.31
CA ARG A 539 -0.17 -14.69 -30.26
C ARG A 539 0.93 -14.13 -31.14
N LYS A 540 0.76 -12.91 -31.65
CA LYS A 540 1.76 -12.23 -32.48
C LYS A 540 3.07 -11.99 -31.73
N HIS A 541 2.99 -11.78 -30.42
CA HIS A 541 4.13 -11.44 -29.57
C HIS A 541 4.61 -12.59 -28.65
N GLY A 542 3.99 -13.77 -28.75
CA GLY A 542 4.36 -14.96 -27.98
C GLY A 542 4.04 -14.89 -26.49
N LEU A 543 2.96 -14.21 -26.11
CA LEU A 543 2.46 -14.18 -24.73
C LEU A 543 1.36 -15.23 -24.54
N GLU A 544 1.37 -15.92 -23.39
CA GLU A 544 0.21 -16.68 -22.95
C GLU A 544 -0.88 -15.75 -22.41
N VAL A 545 -2.14 -16.08 -22.70
CA VAL A 545 -3.32 -15.37 -22.17
C VAL A 545 -4.06 -16.27 -21.19
N HIS A 546 -4.08 -15.85 -19.93
CA HIS A 546 -4.83 -16.51 -18.87
C HIS A 546 -6.01 -15.61 -18.48
N VAL A 547 -7.22 -15.95 -18.91
CA VAL A 547 -8.38 -15.08 -18.69
C VAL A 547 -8.75 -15.06 -17.21
N TRP A 548 -8.69 -13.88 -16.61
CA TRP A 548 -9.07 -13.66 -15.22
C TRP A 548 -10.57 -13.35 -15.11
N LYS A 549 -11.24 -14.11 -14.24
CA LYS A 549 -12.59 -13.85 -13.76
C LYS A 549 -12.59 -13.37 -12.31
N VAL A 550 -13.29 -12.28 -12.03
CA VAL A 550 -13.71 -11.95 -10.67
C VAL A 550 -14.97 -12.75 -10.34
N ASN A 551 -14.86 -13.77 -9.48
CA ASN A 551 -15.97 -14.63 -9.07
C ASN A 551 -16.85 -13.94 -8.02
N HIS A 552 -18.15 -14.21 -8.08
CA HIS A 552 -19.21 -13.82 -7.13
C HIS A 552 -19.46 -12.32 -6.91
N ASN A 553 -18.47 -11.44 -7.05
CA ASN A 553 -18.58 -10.01 -6.79
C ASN A 553 -19.37 -9.29 -7.89
N LEU A 554 -20.39 -8.53 -7.49
CA LEU A 554 -21.32 -7.81 -8.37
C LEU A 554 -21.08 -6.30 -8.40
N SER A 555 -19.96 -5.79 -7.87
CA SER A 555 -19.67 -4.35 -7.79
C SER A 555 -19.64 -3.62 -9.13
N THR A 556 -19.41 -4.34 -10.24
CA THR A 556 -19.42 -3.80 -11.60
C THR A 556 -20.69 -4.16 -12.38
N ALA A 557 -21.58 -4.98 -11.81
CA ALA A 557 -22.75 -5.49 -12.53
C ALA A 557 -23.73 -4.36 -12.88
N PRO A 558 -24.44 -4.45 -14.01
CA PRO A 558 -25.52 -3.52 -14.33
C PRO A 558 -26.56 -3.47 -13.19
N PRO A 559 -27.11 -2.29 -12.84
CA PRO A 559 -28.09 -2.17 -11.76
C PRO A 559 -29.31 -3.10 -11.91
N SER A 560 -29.76 -3.32 -13.15
CA SER A 560 -30.85 -4.24 -13.47
C SER A 560 -30.51 -5.70 -13.14
N PHE A 561 -29.29 -6.14 -13.42
CA PHE A 561 -28.81 -7.49 -13.09
C PHE A 561 -28.72 -7.66 -11.57
N LEU A 562 -28.14 -6.67 -10.86
CA LEU A 562 -28.03 -6.70 -9.41
C LEU A 562 -29.40 -6.77 -8.74
N LYS A 563 -30.36 -5.95 -9.21
CA LYS A 563 -31.75 -5.97 -8.73
C LYS A 563 -32.37 -7.37 -8.90
N LYS A 564 -32.26 -7.96 -10.10
CA LYS A 564 -32.74 -9.33 -10.38
C LYS A 564 -32.14 -10.37 -9.43
N MET A 565 -30.82 -10.32 -9.18
CA MET A 565 -30.16 -11.25 -8.26
C MET A 565 -30.65 -11.10 -6.82
N ARG A 566 -30.90 -9.86 -6.36
CA ARG A 566 -31.41 -9.60 -5.01
C ARG A 566 -32.86 -10.08 -4.86
N GLU A 567 -33.73 -9.77 -5.81
CA GLU A 567 -35.15 -10.19 -5.82
C GLU A 567 -35.29 -11.72 -5.84
N ALA A 568 -34.40 -12.40 -6.55
CA ALA A 568 -34.35 -13.87 -6.58
C ALA A 568 -33.71 -14.50 -5.33
N GLY A 569 -33.31 -13.73 -4.31
CA GLY A 569 -32.63 -14.26 -3.12
C GLY A 569 -31.24 -14.86 -3.40
N ARG A 570 -30.64 -14.51 -4.54
CA ARG A 570 -29.37 -15.06 -5.03
C ARG A 570 -28.15 -14.33 -4.47
N THR A 571 -28.30 -13.27 -3.67
CA THR A 571 -27.18 -12.56 -3.05
C THR A 571 -26.87 -13.06 -1.63
N GLN A 572 -25.64 -12.81 -1.18
CA GLN A 572 -25.25 -13.10 0.19
C GLN A 572 -25.87 -12.08 1.15
N VAL A 573 -26.22 -12.55 2.35
CA VAL A 573 -26.73 -11.74 3.47
C VAL A 573 -25.69 -11.76 4.60
N SER A 574 -25.51 -10.62 5.28
CA SER A 574 -24.61 -10.50 6.43
C SER A 574 -25.21 -11.15 7.68
N VAL A 575 -24.41 -11.35 8.72
CA VAL A 575 -24.91 -11.81 10.05
C VAL A 575 -25.93 -10.87 10.68
N LYS A 576 -26.04 -9.61 10.19
CA LYS A 576 -27.04 -8.63 10.64
C LYS A 576 -28.31 -8.63 9.78
N GLY A 577 -28.40 -9.51 8.78
CA GLY A 577 -29.53 -9.51 7.84
C GLY A 577 -29.40 -8.53 6.68
N GLU A 578 -28.25 -7.87 6.50
CA GLU A 578 -28.05 -6.89 5.44
C GLU A 578 -27.62 -7.57 4.13
N PRO A 579 -28.25 -7.27 2.97
CA PRO A 579 -27.81 -7.81 1.69
C PRO A 579 -26.44 -7.26 1.29
N SER A 580 -25.68 -8.05 0.54
CA SER A 580 -24.39 -7.65 -0.03
C SER A 580 -24.36 -7.90 -1.53
N ASP A 581 -23.54 -7.14 -2.25
CA ASP A 581 -23.41 -7.21 -3.71
C ASP A 581 -22.48 -8.35 -4.15
N TRP A 582 -22.79 -9.54 -3.65
CA TRP A 582 -22.08 -10.77 -3.91
C TRP A 582 -23.08 -11.91 -4.10
N LEU A 583 -22.86 -12.74 -5.12
CA LEU A 583 -23.62 -13.97 -5.34
C LEU A 583 -23.40 -14.94 -4.17
N ASN A 584 -24.46 -15.63 -3.75
CA ASN A 584 -24.40 -16.69 -2.76
C ASN A 584 -23.85 -17.99 -3.41
N PRO A 585 -22.65 -18.49 -3.04
CA PRO A 585 -22.05 -19.67 -3.67
C PRO A 585 -22.82 -20.98 -3.43
N ALA A 586 -23.68 -21.02 -2.40
CA ALA A 586 -24.50 -22.19 -2.09
C ALA A 586 -25.75 -22.32 -2.99
N HIS A 587 -26.13 -21.23 -3.67
CA HIS A 587 -27.33 -21.20 -4.53
C HIS A 587 -27.04 -21.93 -5.86
N PRO A 588 -27.87 -22.91 -6.29
CA PRO A 588 -27.59 -23.73 -7.47
C PRO A 588 -27.48 -22.90 -8.75
N GLU A 589 -28.38 -21.93 -8.96
CA GLU A 589 -28.29 -21.05 -10.14
C GLU A 589 -27.04 -20.17 -10.16
N ASN A 590 -26.49 -19.79 -9.00
CA ASN A 590 -25.24 -19.03 -8.96
C ASN A 590 -24.04 -19.92 -9.21
N PHE A 591 -24.07 -21.14 -8.65
CA PHE A 591 -23.07 -22.14 -8.94
C PHE A 591 -23.02 -22.42 -10.44
N GLN A 592 -24.18 -22.65 -11.06
CA GLN A 592 -24.27 -22.90 -12.51
C GLN A 592 -23.84 -21.69 -13.33
N LEU A 593 -24.26 -20.47 -12.96
CA LEU A 593 -23.81 -19.22 -13.61
C LEU A 593 -22.28 -19.07 -13.59
N GLU A 594 -21.64 -19.36 -12.46
CA GLU A 594 -20.19 -19.30 -12.30
C GLU A 594 -19.46 -20.38 -13.11
N VAL A 595 -20.00 -21.61 -13.14
CA VAL A 595 -19.49 -22.69 -13.99
C VAL A 595 -19.61 -22.31 -15.46
N ASP A 596 -20.80 -21.92 -15.91
CA ASP A 596 -21.09 -21.64 -17.32
C ASP A 596 -20.27 -20.46 -17.84
N SER A 597 -20.16 -19.38 -17.07
CA SER A 597 -19.36 -18.21 -17.49
C SER A 597 -17.86 -18.52 -17.59
N MET A 598 -17.31 -19.34 -16.70
CA MET A 598 -15.91 -19.78 -16.80
C MET A 598 -15.70 -20.73 -17.99
N LEU A 599 -16.59 -21.70 -18.17
CA LEU A 599 -16.49 -22.66 -19.27
C LEU A 599 -16.80 -22.04 -20.63
N GLU A 600 -17.62 -20.99 -20.69
CA GLU A 600 -17.89 -20.24 -21.91
C GLU A 600 -16.59 -19.68 -22.50
N VAL A 601 -15.72 -19.12 -21.66
CA VAL A 601 -14.40 -18.64 -22.10
C VAL A 601 -13.59 -19.77 -22.73
N VAL A 602 -13.58 -20.94 -22.10
CA VAL A 602 -12.86 -22.12 -22.60
C VAL A 602 -13.44 -22.63 -23.93
N LYS A 603 -14.77 -22.62 -24.08
CA LYS A 603 -15.45 -23.06 -25.30
C LYS A 603 -15.21 -22.10 -26.46
N LYS A 604 -15.37 -20.80 -26.23
CA LYS A 604 -15.35 -19.77 -27.28
C LYS A 604 -13.93 -19.38 -27.71
N TYR A 605 -12.97 -19.40 -26.78
CA TYR A 605 -11.65 -18.82 -27.05
C TYR A 605 -10.51 -19.80 -26.82
N PRO A 606 -9.49 -19.83 -27.70
CA PRO A 606 -8.30 -20.65 -27.56
C PRO A 606 -7.27 -20.04 -26.58
N VAL A 607 -7.71 -19.74 -25.35
CA VAL A 607 -6.88 -19.27 -24.23
C VAL A 607 -5.94 -20.37 -23.70
N ASP A 608 -4.80 -19.95 -23.16
CA ASP A 608 -3.81 -20.83 -22.52
C ASP A 608 -4.26 -21.27 -21.12
N GLY A 609 -5.02 -20.41 -20.43
CA GLY A 609 -5.57 -20.72 -19.13
C GLY A 609 -6.77 -19.88 -18.71
N ILE A 610 -7.37 -20.30 -17.60
CA ILE A 610 -8.38 -19.56 -16.85
C ILE A 610 -7.84 -19.29 -15.43
N HIS A 611 -8.14 -18.11 -14.91
CA HIS A 611 -7.61 -17.62 -13.66
C HIS A 611 -8.75 -17.18 -12.74
N PHE A 612 -8.90 -17.86 -11.61
CA PHE A 612 -9.87 -17.49 -10.58
C PHE A 612 -9.36 -16.32 -9.74
N ASP A 613 -10.20 -15.34 -9.51
CA ASP A 613 -9.99 -14.32 -8.48
C ASP A 613 -11.32 -14.08 -7.77
N TYR A 614 -11.29 -13.58 -6.55
CA TYR A 614 -12.49 -13.45 -5.71
C TYR A 614 -13.28 -14.76 -5.57
N ILE A 615 -12.65 -15.92 -5.81
CA ILE A 615 -13.18 -17.28 -5.61
C ILE A 615 -13.26 -17.59 -4.10
N ARG A 616 -14.13 -16.86 -3.42
CA ARG A 616 -14.18 -16.72 -1.96
C ARG A 616 -15.44 -15.97 -1.52
N TYR A 617 -15.59 -15.81 -0.21
CA TYR A 617 -16.55 -14.88 0.41
C TYR A 617 -15.91 -13.50 0.68
N PRO A 618 -16.71 -12.44 0.91
CA PRO A 618 -16.18 -11.13 1.30
C PRO A 618 -15.37 -11.17 2.60
N ASN A 619 -15.88 -11.91 3.59
CA ASN A 619 -15.30 -12.14 4.92
C ASN A 619 -16.15 -13.18 5.69
N ASN A 620 -15.85 -13.38 6.97
CA ASN A 620 -16.53 -14.35 7.83
C ASN A 620 -17.93 -13.91 8.31
N ARG A 621 -18.38 -12.70 7.99
CA ARG A 621 -19.69 -12.15 8.38
C ARG A 621 -20.75 -12.22 7.28
N HIS A 622 -20.45 -12.83 6.13
CA HIS A 622 -21.35 -12.92 4.98
C HIS A 622 -21.75 -14.38 4.68
N CYS A 623 -22.83 -14.51 3.90
CA CYS A 623 -23.51 -15.78 3.58
C CYS A 623 -24.28 -16.36 4.77
N TYR A 624 -25.13 -15.55 5.39
CA TYR A 624 -26.02 -15.95 6.49
C TYR A 624 -27.52 -15.77 6.13
N SER A 625 -27.84 -15.98 4.85
CA SER A 625 -29.23 -15.97 4.37
C SER A 625 -30.02 -17.18 4.87
N ASN A 626 -31.36 -17.09 4.88
CA ASN A 626 -32.22 -18.25 5.18
C ASN A 626 -31.96 -19.44 4.25
N TYR A 627 -31.67 -19.16 2.97
CA TYR A 627 -31.28 -20.19 2.01
C TYR A 627 -29.98 -20.90 2.44
N SER A 628 -28.97 -20.14 2.87
CA SER A 628 -27.70 -20.71 3.35
C SER A 628 -27.90 -21.61 4.56
N ARG A 629 -28.81 -21.24 5.48
CA ARG A 629 -29.21 -22.11 6.61
C ARG A 629 -29.78 -23.43 6.09
N GLN A 630 -30.84 -23.36 5.28
CA GLN A 630 -31.53 -24.54 4.76
C GLN A 630 -30.58 -25.47 4.01
N LYS A 631 -29.70 -24.90 3.19
CA LYS A 631 -28.71 -25.68 2.45
C LYS A 631 -27.67 -26.33 3.37
N PHE A 632 -27.20 -25.63 4.40
CA PHE A 632 -26.31 -26.21 5.41
C PHE A 632 -26.97 -27.36 6.18
N GLU A 633 -28.21 -27.18 6.62
CA GLU A 633 -28.96 -28.23 7.31
C GLU A 633 -29.17 -29.45 6.40
N ALA A 634 -29.48 -29.22 5.12
CA ALA A 634 -29.67 -30.29 4.14
C ALA A 634 -28.36 -31.03 3.84
N ASP A 635 -27.25 -30.31 3.68
CA ASP A 635 -25.95 -30.90 3.33
C ASP A 635 -25.30 -31.66 4.49
N THR A 636 -25.62 -31.30 5.74
CA THR A 636 -24.95 -31.85 6.92
C THR A 636 -25.84 -32.69 7.82
N GLY A 637 -27.16 -32.62 7.66
CA GLY A 637 -28.14 -33.21 8.58
C GLY A 637 -28.25 -32.49 9.93
N ILE A 638 -27.51 -31.40 10.16
CA ILE A 638 -27.50 -30.68 11.43
C ILE A 638 -28.58 -29.60 11.42
N LYS A 639 -29.56 -29.69 12.32
CA LYS A 639 -30.54 -28.62 12.53
C LYS A 639 -29.95 -27.45 13.31
N VAL A 640 -30.16 -26.23 12.81
CA VAL A 640 -29.68 -25.00 13.44
C VAL A 640 -30.84 -24.32 14.16
N GLN A 641 -30.81 -24.36 15.49
CA GLN A 641 -31.83 -23.76 16.34
C GLN A 641 -31.71 -22.24 16.35
N ASN A 642 -30.52 -21.70 16.61
CA ASN A 642 -30.31 -20.26 16.76
C ASN A 642 -29.50 -19.69 15.59
N TRP A 643 -30.17 -19.43 14.47
CA TRP A 643 -29.55 -18.81 13.28
C TRP A 643 -29.47 -17.28 13.39
N PRO A 644 -28.38 -16.63 12.95
CA PRO A 644 -27.11 -17.19 12.47
C PRO A 644 -26.08 -17.49 13.57
N ASN A 645 -26.37 -17.13 14.82
CA ASN A 645 -25.41 -17.11 15.93
C ASN A 645 -24.70 -18.45 16.14
N ASP A 646 -25.45 -19.56 16.17
CA ASP A 646 -24.86 -20.91 16.31
C ASP A 646 -23.74 -21.18 15.27
N CYS A 647 -23.89 -20.65 14.06
CA CYS A 647 -22.97 -20.84 12.93
C CYS A 647 -21.92 -19.72 12.76
N TYR A 648 -22.11 -18.56 13.41
CA TYR A 648 -21.18 -17.42 13.30
C TYR A 648 -20.16 -17.40 14.44
N ASP A 649 -20.63 -17.41 15.68
CA ASP A 649 -19.81 -17.36 16.89
C ASP A 649 -20.13 -18.47 17.91
N GLY A 650 -21.19 -19.25 17.69
CA GLY A 650 -21.61 -20.35 18.56
C GLY A 650 -21.03 -21.73 18.20
N LYS A 651 -21.70 -22.77 18.72
CA LYS A 651 -21.24 -24.17 18.72
C LYS A 651 -21.03 -24.81 17.34
N LEU A 652 -21.67 -24.30 16.28
CA LEU A 652 -21.58 -24.82 14.91
C LEU A 652 -20.60 -24.04 14.03
N LYS A 653 -19.93 -23.02 14.56
CA LYS A 653 -19.00 -22.14 13.82
C LYS A 653 -17.99 -22.91 12.96
N SER A 654 -17.30 -23.90 13.52
CA SER A 654 -16.30 -24.68 12.77
C SER A 654 -16.94 -25.42 11.61
N LYS A 655 -18.02 -26.17 11.87
CA LYS A 655 -18.74 -26.96 10.86
C LYS A 655 -19.30 -26.07 9.73
N TYR A 656 -19.80 -24.89 10.08
CA TYR A 656 -20.31 -23.95 9.08
C TYR A 656 -19.18 -23.37 8.21
N ARG A 657 -18.01 -23.08 8.80
CA ARG A 657 -16.82 -22.63 8.03
C ARG A 657 -16.31 -23.72 7.09
N ASP A 658 -16.28 -24.97 7.54
CA ASP A 658 -15.91 -26.11 6.70
C ASP A 658 -16.88 -26.27 5.52
N TRP A 659 -18.19 -26.17 5.78
CA TRP A 659 -19.22 -26.21 4.73
C TRP A 659 -19.07 -25.06 3.73
N ARG A 660 -18.81 -23.84 4.19
CA ARG A 660 -18.54 -22.69 3.30
C ARG A 660 -17.33 -22.92 2.41
N ALA A 661 -16.23 -23.44 2.97
CA ALA A 661 -15.03 -23.78 2.20
C ALA A 661 -15.30 -24.88 1.17
N ALA A 662 -16.17 -25.84 1.50
CA ALA A 662 -16.62 -26.88 0.57
C ALA A 662 -17.44 -26.31 -0.60
N GLN A 663 -18.29 -25.29 -0.39
CA GLN A 663 -19.04 -24.66 -1.48
C GLN A 663 -18.13 -24.00 -2.52
N ILE A 664 -17.08 -23.31 -2.08
CA ILE A 664 -16.07 -22.71 -2.98
C ILE A 664 -15.26 -23.81 -3.66
N THR A 665 -14.81 -24.82 -2.90
CA THR A 665 -14.02 -25.94 -3.44
C THR A 665 -14.77 -26.70 -4.51
N ARG A 666 -16.09 -26.91 -4.34
CA ARG A 666 -16.96 -27.55 -5.33
C ARG A 666 -16.93 -26.81 -6.67
N LEU A 667 -16.94 -25.47 -6.66
CA LEU A 667 -16.88 -24.67 -7.88
C LEU A 667 -15.52 -24.81 -8.58
N VAL A 668 -14.43 -24.70 -7.81
CA VAL A 668 -13.06 -24.87 -8.34
C VAL A 668 -12.88 -26.25 -8.96
N GLU A 669 -13.32 -27.31 -8.27
CA GLU A 669 -13.30 -28.69 -8.76
C GLU A 669 -14.11 -28.87 -10.05
N THR A 670 -15.36 -28.39 -10.06
CA THR A 670 -16.27 -28.59 -11.21
C THR A 670 -15.73 -27.89 -12.45
N VAL A 671 -15.33 -26.62 -12.31
CA VAL A 671 -14.73 -25.89 -13.43
C VAL A 671 -13.42 -26.56 -13.88
N GLN A 672 -12.61 -27.10 -12.98
CA GLN A 672 -11.40 -27.81 -13.38
C GLN A 672 -11.69 -29.06 -14.21
N HIS A 673 -12.59 -29.92 -13.75
CA HIS A 673 -12.95 -31.15 -14.47
C HIS A 673 -13.53 -30.82 -15.84
N GLU A 674 -14.52 -29.92 -15.91
CA GLU A 674 -15.21 -29.59 -17.15
C GLU A 674 -14.33 -28.81 -18.13
N ALA A 675 -13.50 -27.87 -17.65
CA ALA A 675 -12.57 -27.15 -18.52
C ALA A 675 -11.55 -28.09 -19.17
N ARG A 676 -11.07 -29.10 -18.44
CA ARG A 676 -10.12 -30.08 -18.99
C ARG A 676 -10.75 -31.10 -19.93
N LYS A 677 -12.04 -31.43 -19.75
CA LYS A 677 -12.80 -32.19 -20.75
C LYS A 677 -12.92 -31.42 -22.07
N LEU A 678 -13.24 -30.12 -21.98
CA LEU A 678 -13.38 -29.25 -23.15
C LEU A 678 -12.05 -28.96 -23.84
N ARG A 679 -10.98 -28.73 -23.07
CA ARG A 679 -9.64 -28.45 -23.58
C ARG A 679 -8.57 -29.19 -22.77
N PRO A 680 -8.14 -30.38 -23.22
CA PRO A 680 -7.03 -31.08 -22.59
C PRO A 680 -5.76 -30.22 -22.54
N GLY A 681 -5.30 -29.92 -21.32
CA GLY A 681 -4.07 -29.16 -21.10
C GLY A 681 -4.25 -27.67 -20.84
N ILE A 682 -5.48 -27.14 -20.81
CA ILE A 682 -5.75 -25.79 -20.32
C ILE A 682 -5.20 -25.61 -18.90
N LYS A 683 -4.60 -24.45 -18.63
CA LYS A 683 -4.06 -24.12 -17.32
C LYS A 683 -5.12 -23.50 -16.43
N ILE A 684 -5.09 -23.87 -15.15
CA ILE A 684 -6.02 -23.35 -14.15
C ILE A 684 -5.21 -22.79 -13.00
N SER A 685 -5.49 -21.55 -12.64
CA SER A 685 -4.79 -20.84 -11.58
C SER A 685 -5.73 -20.00 -10.75
N ALA A 686 -5.26 -19.54 -9.59
CA ALA A 686 -6.05 -18.69 -8.70
C ALA A 686 -5.20 -17.59 -8.06
N ALA A 687 -5.75 -16.37 -7.98
CA ALA A 687 -5.32 -15.35 -7.05
C ALA A 687 -5.80 -15.71 -5.64
N VAL A 688 -4.86 -15.85 -4.71
CA VAL A 688 -5.15 -16.33 -3.34
C VAL A 688 -4.68 -15.38 -2.25
N PHE A 689 -5.35 -15.39 -1.11
CA PHE A 689 -4.83 -14.83 0.13
C PHE A 689 -3.64 -15.65 0.61
N ARG A 690 -2.66 -14.95 1.16
CA ARG A 690 -1.37 -15.50 1.59
C ARG A 690 -1.45 -16.22 2.94
N GLU A 691 -2.32 -15.79 3.85
CA GLU A 691 -2.34 -16.25 5.25
C GLU A 691 -3.20 -17.51 5.39
N TYR A 692 -2.59 -18.70 5.50
CA TYR A 692 -3.30 -19.95 5.77
C TYR A 692 -3.02 -20.43 7.20
N PRO A 693 -4.00 -20.96 7.95
CA PRO A 693 -5.40 -21.22 7.58
C PRO A 693 -6.34 -20.01 7.72
N ASP A 694 -5.86 -18.84 8.09
CA ASP A 694 -6.71 -17.66 8.32
C ASP A 694 -7.62 -17.31 7.14
N CYS A 695 -7.12 -17.42 5.90
CA CYS A 695 -7.90 -17.17 4.68
C CYS A 695 -9.01 -18.21 4.48
N ARG A 696 -8.79 -19.45 4.90
CA ARG A 696 -9.83 -20.49 4.87
C ARG A 696 -10.95 -20.13 5.84
N ASP A 697 -10.60 -19.69 7.04
CA ASP A 697 -11.59 -19.34 8.06
C ASP A 697 -12.28 -18.00 7.84
N TRP A 698 -11.57 -17.05 7.23
CA TRP A 698 -12.07 -15.70 6.98
C TRP A 698 -12.83 -15.59 5.67
N VAL A 699 -12.32 -16.15 4.57
CA VAL A 699 -12.91 -16.00 3.23
C VAL A 699 -13.22 -17.33 2.54
N ALA A 700 -13.01 -18.47 3.20
CA ALA A 700 -13.28 -19.81 2.67
C ALA A 700 -12.42 -20.19 1.46
N GLN A 701 -11.19 -19.66 1.39
CA GLN A 701 -10.23 -20.01 0.36
C GLN A 701 -9.29 -21.12 0.86
N ASP A 702 -9.50 -22.35 0.39
CA ASP A 702 -8.73 -23.55 0.78
C ASP A 702 -7.74 -23.94 -0.32
N TRP A 703 -6.85 -23.02 -0.66
CA TRP A 703 -5.90 -23.22 -1.75
C TRP A 703 -4.90 -24.37 -1.53
N PRO A 704 -4.47 -24.75 -0.30
CA PRO A 704 -3.64 -25.94 -0.11
C PRO A 704 -4.41 -27.22 -0.49
N LEU A 705 -5.71 -27.31 -0.16
CA LEU A 705 -6.56 -28.42 -0.57
C LEU A 705 -6.67 -28.49 -2.10
N TRP A 706 -6.92 -27.35 -2.76
CA TRP A 706 -7.06 -27.30 -4.22
C TRP A 706 -5.79 -27.75 -4.93
N ALA A 707 -4.62 -27.32 -4.43
CA ALA A 707 -3.34 -27.78 -4.93
C ALA A 707 -3.12 -29.28 -4.67
N LYS A 708 -3.44 -29.77 -3.46
CA LYS A 708 -3.33 -31.18 -3.08
C LYS A 708 -4.18 -32.10 -3.97
N ARG A 709 -5.38 -31.64 -4.34
CA ARG A 709 -6.30 -32.39 -5.20
C ARG A 709 -6.05 -32.18 -6.71
N GLY A 710 -5.07 -31.35 -7.07
CA GLY A 710 -4.70 -31.12 -8.47
C GLY A 710 -5.70 -30.25 -9.25
N TYR A 711 -6.51 -29.45 -8.56
CA TYR A 711 -7.48 -28.55 -9.19
C TYR A 711 -6.81 -27.31 -9.81
N LEU A 712 -5.60 -26.97 -9.37
CA LEU A 712 -4.82 -25.84 -9.88
C LEU A 712 -3.47 -26.32 -10.45
N ASP A 713 -3.01 -25.69 -11.53
CA ASP A 713 -1.68 -25.87 -12.10
C ASP A 713 -0.63 -24.98 -11.40
N PHE A 714 -1.04 -23.82 -10.87
CA PHE A 714 -0.22 -22.90 -10.06
C PHE A 714 -1.13 -21.95 -9.27
N ILE A 715 -0.59 -21.36 -8.20
CA ILE A 715 -1.26 -20.27 -7.46
C ILE A 715 -0.50 -18.95 -7.60
N CYS A 716 -1.22 -17.85 -7.46
CA CYS A 716 -0.66 -16.51 -7.41
C CYS A 716 -1.10 -15.80 -6.11
N PRO A 717 -0.41 -16.00 -4.98
CA PRO A 717 -0.72 -15.32 -3.73
C PRO A 717 -0.56 -13.81 -3.87
N MET A 718 -1.52 -13.02 -3.37
CA MET A 718 -1.52 -11.55 -3.49
C MET A 718 -0.57 -10.89 -2.48
N ASP A 719 0.73 -11.18 -2.57
CA ASP A 719 1.83 -10.81 -1.66
C ASP A 719 2.22 -9.32 -1.65
N TYR A 720 1.24 -8.43 -1.73
CA TYR A 720 1.44 -6.98 -1.82
C TYR A 720 1.97 -6.38 -0.52
N THR A 721 3.28 -6.18 -0.47
CA THR A 721 4.02 -5.48 0.59
C THR A 721 5.20 -4.72 -0.02
N ASP A 722 5.62 -3.65 0.62
CA ASP A 722 6.86 -2.92 0.36
C ASP A 722 8.02 -3.37 1.26
N ASN A 723 7.86 -4.51 1.95
CA ASN A 723 8.87 -5.10 2.82
C ASN A 723 9.33 -6.46 2.27
N ASP A 724 10.58 -6.51 1.80
CA ASP A 724 11.12 -7.69 1.11
C ASP A 724 11.32 -8.90 2.05
N THR A 725 11.58 -8.65 3.34
CA THR A 725 11.65 -9.70 4.36
C THR A 725 10.27 -10.31 4.62
N GLN A 726 9.22 -9.48 4.72
CA GLN A 726 7.85 -9.97 4.87
C GLN A 726 7.40 -10.76 3.65
N PHE A 727 7.72 -10.26 2.45
CA PHE A 727 7.46 -10.94 1.19
C PHE A 727 8.10 -12.34 1.18
N ARG A 728 9.36 -12.46 1.59
CA ARG A 728 10.05 -13.76 1.75
C ARG A 728 9.33 -14.69 2.71
N ILE A 729 9.02 -14.22 3.93
CA ILE A 729 8.39 -15.03 4.99
C ILE A 729 7.07 -15.62 4.49
N TRP A 730 6.26 -14.82 3.81
CA TRP A 730 4.99 -15.31 3.25
C TRP A 730 5.20 -16.39 2.20
N ILE A 731 6.15 -16.21 1.29
CA ILE A 731 6.43 -17.22 0.25
C ILE A 731 6.94 -18.52 0.89
N GLU A 732 7.83 -18.44 1.87
CA GLU A 732 8.35 -19.62 2.57
C GLU A 732 7.22 -20.39 3.28
N ASP A 733 6.29 -19.68 3.92
CA ASP A 733 5.11 -20.29 4.53
C ASP A 733 4.20 -20.97 3.50
N GLN A 734 3.90 -20.29 2.40
CA GLN A 734 3.10 -20.85 1.31
C GLN A 734 3.74 -22.11 0.71
N GLN A 735 5.07 -22.12 0.54
CA GLN A 735 5.79 -23.29 0.04
C GLN A 735 5.68 -24.49 0.98
N LYS A 736 5.69 -24.28 2.30
CA LYS A 736 5.46 -25.36 3.29
C LYS A 736 4.09 -25.99 3.09
N HIS A 737 3.05 -25.19 2.92
CA HIS A 737 1.69 -25.69 2.69
C HIS A 737 1.54 -26.45 1.36
N LEU A 738 2.22 -26.01 0.29
CA LEU A 738 2.16 -26.69 -0.99
C LEU A 738 3.06 -27.91 -1.08
N ALA A 739 4.15 -27.97 -0.30
CA ALA A 739 5.17 -29.02 -0.34
C ALA A 739 5.63 -29.34 -1.77
N GLY A 740 5.84 -28.30 -2.59
CA GLY A 740 6.32 -28.43 -3.98
C GLY A 740 5.34 -29.03 -4.99
N ARG A 741 4.06 -29.24 -4.64
CA ARG A 741 3.06 -29.86 -5.54
C ARG A 741 2.80 -29.08 -6.82
N ILE A 742 2.73 -27.76 -6.72
CA ILE A 742 2.51 -26.84 -7.83
C ILE A 742 3.42 -25.60 -7.67
N PRO A 743 3.80 -24.92 -8.77
CA PRO A 743 4.49 -23.64 -8.69
C PRO A 743 3.67 -22.55 -7.99
N ILE A 744 4.38 -21.57 -7.45
CA ILE A 744 3.82 -20.36 -6.88
C ILE A 744 4.35 -19.20 -7.71
N TYR A 745 3.48 -18.30 -8.18
CA TYR A 745 3.88 -17.06 -8.83
C TYR A 745 3.45 -15.88 -7.95
N PRO A 746 4.24 -15.55 -6.89
CA PRO A 746 3.89 -14.53 -5.92
C PRO A 746 3.55 -13.20 -6.58
N GLY A 747 2.47 -12.59 -6.11
CA GLY A 747 1.97 -11.31 -6.57
C GLY A 747 2.78 -10.16 -5.98
N ILE A 748 3.53 -9.46 -6.83
CA ILE A 748 4.28 -8.24 -6.51
C ILE A 748 3.38 -7.03 -6.72
N GLY A 749 3.07 -6.32 -5.64
CA GLY A 749 2.18 -5.15 -5.65
C GLY A 749 2.88 -3.87 -6.10
N ALA A 750 3.36 -3.84 -7.34
CA ALA A 750 3.99 -2.66 -7.95
C ALA A 750 3.13 -1.40 -7.84
N LEU A 751 1.83 -1.54 -8.08
CA LEU A 751 0.82 -0.52 -7.76
C LEU A 751 -0.43 -1.22 -7.23
N SER A 752 -0.64 -1.14 -5.92
CA SER A 752 -1.80 -1.68 -5.21
C SER A 752 -2.43 -0.63 -4.29
N THR A 753 -3.54 -0.97 -3.65
CA THR A 753 -4.17 -0.09 -2.64
C THR A 753 -3.29 0.15 -1.41
N ARG A 754 -2.28 -0.69 -1.17
CA ARG A 754 -1.40 -0.62 0.01
C ARG A 754 0.03 -0.22 -0.32
N THR A 755 0.46 -0.37 -1.57
CA THR A 755 1.88 -0.30 -1.95
C THR A 755 2.07 0.37 -3.30
N THR A 756 3.18 1.09 -3.42
CA THR A 756 3.72 1.57 -4.70
C THR A 756 5.22 1.31 -4.68
N LEU A 757 5.70 0.49 -5.61
CA LEU A 757 7.10 0.09 -5.67
C LEU A 757 7.79 0.72 -6.89
N SER A 758 9.03 1.17 -6.69
CA SER A 758 9.93 1.51 -7.79
C SER A 758 10.44 0.23 -8.47
N SER A 759 10.97 0.36 -9.68
CA SER A 759 11.47 -0.77 -10.48
C SER A 759 12.56 -1.57 -9.77
N ASP A 760 13.48 -0.91 -9.04
CA ASP A 760 14.51 -1.59 -8.24
C ASP A 760 13.93 -2.42 -7.09
N ARG A 761 12.85 -1.94 -6.45
CA ARG A 761 12.14 -2.71 -5.41
C ARG A 761 11.37 -3.89 -6.00
N VAL A 762 10.71 -3.72 -7.15
CA VAL A 762 10.08 -4.83 -7.89
C VAL A 762 11.11 -5.89 -8.23
N LEU A 763 12.28 -5.51 -8.77
CA LEU A 763 13.35 -6.46 -9.07
C LEU A 763 14.03 -7.04 -7.82
N GLY A 764 13.99 -6.34 -6.69
CA GLY A 764 14.34 -6.89 -5.37
C GLY A 764 13.45 -8.08 -5.02
N GLN A 765 12.13 -7.91 -5.11
CA GLN A 765 11.17 -8.99 -4.86
C GLN A 765 11.26 -10.13 -5.89
N VAL A 766 11.52 -9.83 -7.17
CA VAL A 766 11.88 -10.87 -8.17
C VAL A 766 13.15 -11.62 -7.78
N GLY A 767 14.13 -10.94 -7.17
CA GLY A 767 15.31 -11.58 -6.60
C GLY A 767 14.94 -12.60 -5.51
N VAL A 768 13.98 -12.25 -4.63
CA VAL A 768 13.45 -13.15 -3.59
C VAL A 768 12.78 -14.38 -4.22
N THR A 769 11.91 -14.21 -5.22
CA THR A 769 11.21 -15.34 -5.86
C THR A 769 12.19 -16.32 -6.52
N ARG A 770 13.26 -15.81 -7.12
CA ARG A 770 14.34 -16.63 -7.71
C ARG A 770 15.15 -17.37 -6.66
N GLN A 771 15.52 -16.71 -5.57
CA GLN A 771 16.24 -17.36 -4.45
C GLN A 771 15.41 -18.49 -3.84
N LEU A 772 14.10 -18.29 -3.69
CA LEU A 772 13.15 -19.29 -3.19
C LEU A 772 12.67 -20.28 -4.27
N LYS A 773 13.17 -20.18 -5.51
CA LYS A 773 12.85 -21.08 -6.63
C LYS A 773 11.34 -21.28 -6.86
N THR A 774 10.55 -20.22 -6.73
CA THR A 774 9.08 -20.28 -6.87
C THR A 774 8.62 -20.69 -8.28
N GLY A 775 9.49 -20.48 -9.28
CA GLY A 775 9.23 -20.78 -10.70
C GLY A 775 8.68 -19.58 -11.48
N GLY A 776 8.47 -18.44 -10.83
CA GLY A 776 8.00 -17.22 -11.47
C GLY A 776 7.41 -16.21 -10.51
N PHE A 777 6.80 -15.16 -11.06
CA PHE A 777 6.15 -14.09 -10.33
C PHE A 777 5.04 -13.46 -11.16
N THR A 778 4.14 -12.74 -10.49
CA THR A 778 3.08 -11.96 -11.13
C THR A 778 3.16 -10.51 -10.64
N ILE A 779 3.10 -9.52 -11.54
CA ILE A 779 3.10 -8.10 -11.15
C ILE A 779 1.67 -7.54 -11.19
N PHE A 780 1.29 -6.82 -10.13
CA PHE A 780 0.02 -6.08 -10.04
C PHE A 780 0.28 -4.57 -9.84
N SER A 781 -0.35 -3.66 -10.58
CA SER A 781 -1.31 -3.84 -11.69
C SER A 781 -0.74 -3.29 -12.99
N LEU A 782 -1.11 -3.87 -14.13
CA LEU A 782 -0.79 -3.34 -15.45
C LEU A 782 -1.62 -2.08 -15.68
N ASN A 783 -0.95 -0.95 -15.87
CA ASN A 783 -1.56 0.35 -16.15
C ASN A 783 -0.50 1.28 -16.78
N PRO A 784 -0.88 2.47 -17.29
CA PRO A 784 0.08 3.37 -17.93
C PRO A 784 1.30 3.72 -17.05
N GLN A 785 1.11 3.86 -15.72
CA GLN A 785 2.19 4.19 -14.80
C GLN A 785 3.20 3.05 -14.71
N THR A 786 2.76 1.84 -14.36
CA THR A 786 3.66 0.67 -14.23
C THR A 786 4.30 0.27 -15.56
N LEU A 787 3.56 0.42 -16.67
CA LEU A 787 4.09 0.21 -18.00
C LEU A 787 5.21 1.22 -18.34
N SER A 788 5.06 2.50 -17.96
CA SER A 788 6.11 3.50 -18.22
C SER A 788 7.30 3.43 -17.25
N SER A 789 7.10 2.97 -16.02
CA SER A 789 8.12 3.04 -14.96
C SER A 789 8.83 1.72 -14.66
N ILE A 790 8.26 0.57 -15.01
CA ILE A 790 8.82 -0.75 -14.66
C ILE A 790 9.23 -1.53 -15.92
N VAL A 791 8.38 -1.56 -16.95
CA VAL A 791 8.61 -2.38 -18.16
C VAL A 791 9.89 -2.02 -18.92
N PRO A 792 10.27 -0.73 -19.10
CA PRO A 792 11.54 -0.37 -19.71
C PRO A 792 12.75 -0.90 -18.94
N ASP A 793 12.70 -0.86 -17.61
CA ASP A 793 13.79 -1.36 -16.77
C ASP A 793 13.91 -2.88 -16.89
N PHE A 794 12.78 -3.61 -16.91
CA PHE A 794 12.79 -5.05 -17.19
C PHE A 794 13.44 -5.39 -18.53
N LYS A 795 13.08 -4.65 -19.60
CA LYS A 795 13.67 -4.82 -20.95
C LYS A 795 15.18 -4.71 -20.94
N LEU A 796 15.73 -3.77 -20.19
CA LEU A 796 17.18 -3.56 -20.08
C LEU A 796 17.87 -4.52 -19.09
N SER A 797 17.10 -5.23 -18.25
CA SER A 797 17.64 -6.01 -17.13
C SER A 797 17.10 -7.45 -17.05
N ALA A 798 16.20 -7.72 -16.10
CA ALA A 798 15.71 -9.04 -15.73
C ALA A 798 14.90 -9.73 -16.83
N GLY A 799 14.47 -8.98 -17.85
CA GLY A 799 13.74 -9.44 -19.02
C GLY A 799 14.57 -9.56 -20.31
N LYS A 800 15.87 -9.24 -20.30
CA LYS A 800 16.71 -9.21 -21.51
C LYS A 800 16.83 -10.54 -22.26
N VAL A 801 16.57 -11.67 -21.57
CA VAL A 801 16.49 -13.00 -22.16
C VAL A 801 15.04 -13.46 -22.14
N LYS A 802 14.51 -13.87 -23.30
CA LYS A 802 13.17 -14.47 -23.38
C LYS A 802 13.10 -15.73 -22.52
N ALA A 803 12.03 -15.87 -21.76
CA ALA A 803 11.83 -16.99 -20.84
C ALA A 803 10.61 -17.83 -21.22
N THR A 804 10.66 -19.11 -20.91
CA THR A 804 9.51 -20.02 -21.00
C THR A 804 8.86 -20.18 -19.62
N PRO A 805 7.52 -20.12 -19.50
CA PRO A 805 6.83 -20.35 -18.23
C PRO A 805 7.09 -21.74 -17.65
N THR A 806 7.33 -21.81 -16.35
CA THR A 806 7.74 -23.04 -15.66
C THR A 806 6.69 -24.15 -15.74
N HIS A 807 5.40 -23.81 -15.81
CA HIS A 807 4.31 -24.78 -15.85
C HIS A 807 4.13 -25.51 -17.20
N GLN A 808 4.88 -25.13 -18.24
CA GLN A 808 4.87 -25.84 -19.54
C GLN A 808 5.62 -27.20 -19.51
N LEU A 809 6.36 -27.49 -18.43
CA LEU A 809 7.25 -28.66 -18.33
C LEU A 809 6.58 -30.04 -18.38
N ARG A 810 5.26 -30.15 -18.19
CA ARG A 810 4.57 -31.46 -18.27
C ARG A 810 4.43 -32.02 -19.69
N LYS A 811 4.60 -31.22 -20.76
CA LYS A 811 4.49 -31.75 -22.15
C LYS A 811 5.75 -32.48 -22.63
N GLN A 812 6.95 -32.08 -22.20
CA GLN A 812 8.21 -32.65 -22.73
C GLN A 812 8.68 -33.92 -22.01
N ALA A 813 8.45 -34.05 -20.70
CA ALA A 813 8.79 -35.26 -19.96
C ALA A 813 7.93 -36.48 -20.34
N ILE A 814 6.68 -36.25 -20.76
CA ILE A 814 5.77 -37.30 -21.24
C ILE A 814 6.13 -37.71 -22.67
N LYS A 815 6.43 -36.75 -23.55
CA LYS A 815 6.90 -37.04 -24.93
C LYS A 815 8.21 -37.84 -24.94
N ASN A 816 9.16 -37.50 -24.07
CA ASN A 816 10.43 -38.23 -23.97
C ASN A 816 10.30 -39.62 -23.31
N ARG A 817 9.23 -39.87 -22.52
CA ARG A 817 8.92 -41.21 -22.00
C ARG A 817 8.16 -42.08 -23.01
N GLN A 818 7.41 -41.49 -23.94
CA GLN A 818 6.73 -42.20 -25.04
C GLN A 818 7.64 -42.49 -26.24
N ILE A 819 8.78 -41.82 -26.37
CA ILE A 819 9.81 -42.13 -27.39
C ILE A 819 10.84 -43.15 -26.85
N ARG A 820 10.83 -43.43 -25.54
CA ARG A 820 11.70 -44.40 -24.85
C ARG A 820 10.98 -45.69 -24.40
N LYS A 821 9.70 -45.82 -24.73
CA LYS A 821 8.93 -47.06 -24.69
C LYS A 821 8.54 -47.37 -26.13
#